data_AF-A0A821W1D3-F1
#
_entry.id   AF-A0A821W1D3-F1
#
_cell.length_a   1.000
_cell.length_b   1.000
_cell.length_c   1.000
_cell.angle_alpha   90.00
_cell.angle_beta   90.00
_cell.angle_gamma   90.00
#
_symmetry.space_group_name_H-M   'P 1'
#
loop_
_entity.id
_entity.type
_entity.pdbx_description
1 polymer ?
#
loop_
_entity_poly.entity_id
_entity_poly.type
_entity_poly.pdbx_seq_one_letter_code
_entity_poly.pdbx_strand_id
1 'polypeptide(L)'
;MQLNNESFATKTAISTGTSRPIFIHIVDVNSDELLDIITANHGTHSISVFYSYGNGSFSSPMTYPTGYDSFPCAIFTGDFNNDNNVDLAIVNHGINNIMILLANKYSIFENQSTIFTGPHSHPCSIVAGYFNNDNILDIAVANNGNNRINIFLGNGDGTFSAYATYTLGDQSPYSIAMGDFNMDNQIDLVVTNMGMNNIGVLLGYGNGFFTNPIFRKTGSTSTTYLVTCDLNTDGRSDIVVINDDTRSIGILLGCNPGISEDQMIYSTGSWPFSVAVGDFNNDYRLDIVVTNAVNDTVSVFYGYGNGSFEDQKTYSTSSLPLSVAVGDFNNDNRSDIVVTNSNSNTVSVILGYGNDSFEVQKTFSIGLFPRAVAVGDFNSDNRLDIVVVNQNSDTISICLGYGNGSFEDEKTFSIGVSSRTVAVGDFNSDNRLDIVVVNSESNTIGIFLGYGNGSFEDQKTYLTDLVPSSVAVGDFDNDNRLDIVVAHEGSNTVIVFLGYENGSFEVEKTYSTGSIPSSVAVGDFNNDKRLDFVVTNQGSDTVTVFLGYGNGFFENQKPYLTGSHPFSVAVGDFNNDNRSDIVVANLYSNTVSVFLHYDSVPLTTENAFAIDDASLLKAVAVVDFNNDDVLDLVVANYGTNNIGASFGYANGTFGKQLKFLTGSNSHPHSIAAADFDGDGQIDIAVANRGTKNVGLFIGNGKGAFEIQYADNIFNITPLFIASTDLNNDGRSDICIVYEETDNIDVLVLRDTGYFEDQKTYLTDSFPQSVAVADFNNDNWLDIVVVYSASDTISVVLGYGNDSFEDQNTYSTGSFPLYVAVSDFNNDSRLDIVVVNRDSTTISVFLGYGNGSFEDQKTYSVGPSPHSVAVDDFNNDNRLDIVVVNSNNNTISVLLGYGNGSFEDQNTYSTGSGPSSVAVGDFNSDNRLDIVLTNSVDNTMSVLLGYGDGSFEDQNTYSTGSFPLSVAVGNFNNDNQLDIVVANFGSDTISVLLGYGNGSFEDQNTYLTGSFPLSVAVGDFNNDERSDIVVISHLSNTVGVLLGHGNGSFEDRKIYSTGSLPSSVAVGDFNNDNRLDVVVANSGNNT
;
A
#
# COMPACT_ATOMS: atom_id res chain seq x y z
N MET A 1 -35.04 9.24 23.90
CA MET A 1 -34.15 8.74 24.99
C MET A 1 -32.88 8.31 24.26
N GLN A 2 -32.13 9.28 23.72
CA GLN A 2 -30.82 9.75 24.24
C GLN A 2 -30.03 8.68 25.03
N LEU A 3 -29.17 7.95 24.31
CA LEU A 3 -27.85 7.55 24.79
C LEU A 3 -26.82 8.25 23.87
N ASN A 4 -26.58 9.55 24.08
CA ASN A 4 -25.24 10.11 24.37
C ASN A 4 -24.10 9.08 24.38
N ASN A 5 -23.26 8.97 23.35
CA ASN A 5 -21.87 8.46 23.42
C ASN A 5 -21.12 8.91 22.17
N GLU A 6 -20.68 10.15 22.23
CA GLU A 6 -20.09 10.86 21.11
C GLU A 6 -18.98 11.65 21.89
N SER A 7 -17.77 11.07 22.13
CA SER A 7 -16.47 11.79 22.33
C SER A 7 -15.19 11.24 21.70
N PHE A 8 -14.23 12.13 21.60
CA PHE A 8 -13.02 12.01 20.81
C PHE A 8 -12.01 11.98 22.05
N ALA A 9 -11.28 10.88 22.37
CA ALA A 9 -9.83 10.74 22.82
C ALA A 9 -8.89 11.90 22.46
N THR A 10 -7.55 11.74 22.29
CA THR A 10 -6.48 12.77 22.45
C THR A 10 -5.40 12.96 21.31
N LYS A 11 -5.16 14.18 20.78
CA LYS A 11 -4.49 14.74 19.57
C LYS A 11 -2.98 14.08 19.48
N THR A 12 -1.86 14.28 18.69
CA THR A 12 -1.19 14.59 17.28
C THR A 12 -0.57 15.80 16.43
N ALA A 13 0.59 16.42 16.82
CA ALA A 13 1.39 17.50 16.12
C ALA A 13 2.78 17.22 15.55
N ILE A 14 2.91 17.38 14.29
CA ILE A 14 3.92 17.63 13.37
C ILE A 14 4.44 19.00 12.65
N SER A 15 5.28 20.03 12.93
CA SER A 15 6.20 21.09 12.40
C SER A 15 6.36 21.61 10.76
N THR A 16 6.74 22.73 10.06
CA THR A 16 6.95 22.86 8.48
C THR A 16 8.32 23.44 7.93
N GLY A 17 9.24 23.93 8.79
CA GLY A 17 10.16 25.14 9.00
C GLY A 17 9.84 26.71 9.29
N THR A 18 10.57 27.69 8.68
CA THR A 18 10.28 29.17 8.54
C THR A 18 9.21 29.78 7.66
N SER A 19 8.45 29.14 6.75
CA SER A 19 7.11 29.34 6.08
C SER A 19 5.66 29.52 6.58
N ARG A 20 4.88 30.57 6.68
CA ARG A 20 3.75 30.58 7.69
C ARG A 20 2.80 29.64 7.14
N PRO A 21 2.28 28.45 7.71
CA PRO A 21 1.22 27.43 7.35
C PRO A 21 -0.34 27.74 7.52
N ILE A 22 -1.35 27.69 6.50
CA ILE A 22 -2.31 28.59 5.60
C ILE A 22 -3.60 27.96 4.82
N PHE A 23 -3.59 26.69 4.31
CA PHE A 23 -4.69 25.68 4.16
C PHE A 23 -4.29 24.20 3.85
N ILE A 24 -5.03 23.01 3.86
CA ILE A 24 -5.00 21.48 3.57
C ILE A 24 -5.79 20.68 2.37
N HIS A 25 -5.37 19.63 1.66
CA HIS A 25 -6.25 18.69 0.89
C HIS A 25 -5.56 17.51 0.27
N ILE A 26 -6.33 16.35 0.05
CA ILE A 26 -6.24 14.85 -0.09
C ILE A 26 -6.45 13.68 -1.13
N VAL A 27 -5.34 12.98 -1.64
CA VAL A 27 -5.27 11.90 -2.72
C VAL A 27 -4.15 10.93 -3.28
N ASP A 28 -4.67 10.03 -4.04
CA ASP A 28 -3.94 9.51 -5.09
C ASP A 28 -3.38 10.68 -6.04
N VAL A 29 -2.09 11.11 -6.08
CA VAL A 29 -1.35 12.14 -7.00
C VAL A 29 -0.18 11.56 -7.90
N ASN A 30 0.05 10.26 -8.08
CA ASN A 30 0.77 9.52 -9.16
C ASN A 30 0.52 7.97 -9.46
N SER A 31 -0.37 7.27 -8.77
CA SER A 31 -1.29 6.10 -9.08
C SER A 31 -1.09 4.77 -8.44
N ASP A 32 -0.72 4.87 -7.19
CA ASP A 32 -0.34 3.82 -6.39
C ASP A 32 -1.69 3.02 -5.81
N GLU A 33 -2.89 3.65 -5.51
CA GLU A 33 -4.00 3.42 -4.46
C GLU A 33 -4.12 4.05 -2.95
N LEU A 34 -3.64 5.22 -2.46
CA LEU A 34 -3.26 5.45 -1.00
C LEU A 34 -3.20 6.70 -0.15
N LEU A 35 -4.07 7.01 0.77
CA LEU A 35 -4.28 8.40 0.88
C LEU A 35 -2.82 9.27 1.30
N ASP A 36 -2.10 10.41 0.72
CA ASP A 36 -1.26 11.74 0.77
C ASP A 36 -1.57 13.11 0.29
N ILE A 37 -0.89 14.09 0.95
CA ILE A 37 -0.89 15.44 1.70
C ILE A 37 -0.69 16.65 0.75
N ILE A 38 -1.00 17.88 0.65
CA ILE A 38 -0.28 18.89 -0.22
C ILE A 38 -0.64 20.04 0.56
N THR A 39 0.11 21.03 0.87
CA THR A 39 0.01 22.19 1.78
C THR A 39 -0.64 23.54 1.19
N ALA A 40 -0.81 24.75 1.66
CA ALA A 40 -0.77 26.01 1.02
C ALA A 40 -0.42 27.07 2.18
N ASN A 41 0.41 28.29 2.50
CA ASN A 41 1.55 29.37 2.18
C ASN A 41 2.24 30.97 2.65
N HIS A 42 2.01 31.88 3.74
CA HIS A 42 2.04 33.33 4.30
C HIS A 42 2.75 34.54 3.28
N GLY A 43 3.94 33.80 3.57
CA GLY A 43 5.24 34.26 4.05
C GLY A 43 6.27 34.36 2.93
N THR A 44 6.15 33.59 1.85
CA THR A 44 7.30 33.52 0.95
C THR A 44 7.17 33.78 -0.43
N HIS A 45 5.99 33.65 -0.76
CA HIS A 45 5.75 33.42 -2.04
C HIS A 45 5.79 31.95 -2.77
N SER A 46 4.85 30.98 -2.75
CA SER A 46 4.81 29.69 -3.39
C SER A 46 3.52 28.84 -3.78
N ILE A 47 3.38 27.49 -4.03
CA ILE A 47 3.14 26.10 -3.27
C ILE A 47 3.89 24.89 -2.70
N SER A 48 3.27 23.83 -2.15
CA SER A 48 3.74 22.65 -1.42
C SER A 48 3.12 21.05 -1.40
N VAL A 49 3.72 19.83 -1.58
CA VAL A 49 3.26 18.35 -1.75
C VAL A 49 4.37 17.42 -1.21
N PHE A 50 4.08 16.54 -0.28
CA PHE A 50 4.49 15.30 0.54
C PHE A 50 4.32 13.95 -0.39
N TYR A 51 4.58 12.67 -0.30
CA TYR A 51 3.81 11.48 -0.53
C TYR A 51 3.66 10.50 0.78
N SER A 52 3.18 9.28 1.18
CA SER A 52 2.77 8.83 2.71
C SER A 52 3.38 7.55 2.73
N TYR A 53 3.93 7.24 3.83
CA TYR A 53 4.19 5.94 4.24
C TYR A 53 3.14 5.04 4.96
N GLY A 54 1.82 5.17 4.78
CA GLY A 54 0.81 4.10 4.84
C GLY A 54 0.70 3.53 6.19
N ASN A 55 1.13 4.37 7.12
CA ASN A 55 0.89 4.40 8.54
C ASN A 55 0.86 5.68 9.33
N GLY A 56 0.22 6.65 8.75
CA GLY A 56 0.23 8.00 9.14
C GLY A 56 1.38 8.48 10.01
N SER A 57 2.16 9.28 9.37
CA SER A 57 3.31 9.97 9.81
C SER A 57 3.94 10.64 8.61
N PHE A 58 4.94 11.53 8.54
CA PHE A 58 5.15 12.28 7.29
C PHE A 58 6.66 13.14 7.03
N SER A 59 7.26 13.45 5.79
CA SER A 59 8.35 14.11 4.84
C SER A 59 8.75 15.65 4.56
N SER A 60 9.62 15.93 3.51
CA SER A 60 10.46 17.09 3.13
C SER A 60 10.05 17.71 1.85
N PRO A 61 10.02 19.03 1.57
CA PRO A 61 9.29 19.92 0.60
C PRO A 61 8.92 20.05 -0.99
N MET A 62 8.39 19.21 -1.96
CA MET A 62 8.11 19.33 -3.47
C MET A 62 7.86 20.59 -4.49
N THR A 63 8.17 21.85 -4.35
CA THR A 63 7.43 23.08 -4.85
C THR A 63 7.56 23.45 -6.40
N TYR A 64 6.78 24.43 -6.98
CA TYR A 64 6.67 25.16 -8.36
C TYR A 64 6.13 26.70 -8.89
N PRO A 65 6.65 27.87 -9.42
CA PRO A 65 6.05 29.31 -9.23
C PRO A 65 4.80 30.19 -9.75
N THR A 66 4.07 30.89 -8.89
CA THR A 66 2.63 31.19 -8.99
C THR A 66 2.36 32.65 -9.46
N GLY A 67 3.39 33.52 -9.35
CA GLY A 67 3.45 35.02 -9.58
C GLY A 67 3.59 36.11 -8.42
N TYR A 68 4.22 37.30 -8.53
CA TYR A 68 4.48 38.18 -7.29
C TYR A 68 3.44 38.95 -6.55
N ASP A 69 3.84 39.20 -5.29
CA ASP A 69 3.05 39.74 -4.25
C ASP A 69 1.93 38.79 -4.17
N SER A 70 2.18 37.40 -4.25
CA SER A 70 1.83 36.02 -3.66
C SER A 70 0.70 35.60 -2.71
N PHE A 71 0.67 35.67 -1.39
CA PHE A 71 -0.32 35.43 -0.26
C PHE A 71 -0.70 33.86 -0.19
N PRO A 72 -0.77 32.89 -1.14
CA PRO A 72 -1.38 31.55 -1.15
C PRO A 72 -2.79 31.00 -1.31
N CYS A 73 -3.32 29.86 -0.95
CA CYS A 73 -4.76 29.58 -0.69
C CYS A 73 -5.57 28.36 -0.25
N ALA A 74 -5.88 27.62 -1.23
CA ALA A 74 -6.92 26.68 -1.57
C ALA A 74 -6.68 25.58 -2.64
N ILE A 75 -6.48 24.25 -2.49
CA ILE A 75 -6.43 23.32 -3.68
C ILE A 75 -7.30 22.03 -4.51
N PHE A 76 -7.67 21.79 -5.83
CA PHE A 76 -8.62 20.73 -6.32
C PHE A 76 -8.42 19.89 -7.58
N THR A 77 -8.08 18.72 -7.32
CA THR A 77 -7.80 17.23 -8.05
C THR A 77 -8.57 15.91 -8.76
N GLY A 78 -8.42 15.84 -10.03
CA GLY A 78 -9.21 15.20 -11.02
C GLY A 78 -9.46 15.74 -12.45
N ASP A 79 -9.75 14.86 -13.44
CA ASP A 79 -10.03 15.03 -14.92
C ASP A 79 -10.36 16.42 -15.56
N PHE A 80 -9.52 17.42 -15.85
CA PHE A 80 -10.01 18.69 -16.46
C PHE A 80 -9.84 18.98 -17.95
N ASN A 81 -9.54 18.05 -18.84
CA ASN A 81 -9.67 18.01 -20.35
C ASN A 81 -9.87 16.72 -21.34
N ASN A 82 -10.63 15.64 -21.06
CA ASN A 82 -10.59 14.15 -21.31
C ASN A 82 -9.39 13.44 -21.83
N ASP A 83 -8.30 13.94 -21.34
CA ASP A 83 -7.25 13.09 -21.04
C ASP A 83 -7.35 12.03 -19.83
N ASN A 84 -8.01 11.60 -18.53
CA ASN A 84 -7.95 10.32 -17.30
C ASN A 84 -6.71 9.93 -16.22
N ASN A 85 -5.86 10.83 -15.72
CA ASN A 85 -4.38 10.88 -15.26
C ASN A 85 -4.63 12.10 -14.28
N VAL A 86 -4.10 12.58 -13.18
CA VAL A 86 -4.37 13.85 -12.41
C VAL A 86 -3.92 15.43 -12.94
N ASP A 87 -4.02 16.75 -12.45
CA ASP A 87 -4.67 18.08 -13.00
C ASP A 87 -5.33 19.41 -12.30
N LEU A 88 -5.00 19.95 -11.22
CA LEU A 88 -5.25 21.06 -10.32
C LEU A 88 -6.25 22.31 -10.08
N ALA A 89 -6.63 22.68 -8.85
CA ALA A 89 -6.75 24.13 -8.49
C ALA A 89 -6.44 24.80 -7.20
N ILE A 90 -6.24 26.01 -7.30
CA ILE A 90 -5.88 27.19 -6.47
C ILE A 90 -6.40 28.72 -6.34
N VAL A 91 -6.09 29.50 -5.37
CA VAL A 91 -6.72 30.59 -4.69
C VAL A 91 -5.83 31.62 -4.11
N ASN A 92 -6.26 32.83 -4.20
CA ASN A 92 -5.23 33.75 -4.48
C ASN A 92 -5.71 35.13 -4.21
N HIS A 93 -4.98 35.65 -3.20
CA HIS A 93 -5.33 36.68 -2.27
C HIS A 93 -4.83 37.86 -3.12
N GLY A 94 -3.96 38.71 -2.67
CA GLY A 94 -3.64 40.06 -3.14
C GLY A 94 -3.90 40.75 -4.55
N ILE A 95 -4.57 40.27 -5.64
CA ILE A 95 -4.33 40.58 -7.12
C ILE A 95 -5.40 40.18 -8.17
N ASN A 96 -6.60 39.84 -7.71
CA ASN A 96 -7.70 39.59 -8.70
C ASN A 96 -7.73 38.24 -9.38
N ASN A 97 -6.92 37.11 -9.20
CA ASN A 97 -6.91 35.84 -10.22
C ASN A 97 -6.57 34.32 -9.99
N ILE A 98 -6.69 32.84 -10.54
CA ILE A 98 -7.41 31.32 -10.42
C ILE A 98 -6.93 30.62 -11.70
N MET A 99 -5.73 30.02 -11.66
CA MET A 99 -4.72 28.92 -12.00
C MET A 99 -5.05 27.33 -12.03
N ILE A 100 -5.38 26.98 -13.16
CA ILE A 100 -5.27 25.63 -13.47
C ILE A 100 -3.76 25.61 -13.78
N LEU A 101 -2.84 24.83 -13.27
CA LEU A 101 -1.77 24.27 -14.08
C LEU A 101 -2.07 23.21 -15.24
N LEU A 102 -1.38 21.98 -15.50
CA LEU A 102 -1.78 20.56 -16.09
C LEU A 102 -1.06 19.35 -15.84
N ALA A 103 -1.63 18.10 -16.16
CA ALA A 103 -1.36 16.60 -16.41
C ALA A 103 -0.79 16.33 -17.81
N ASN A 104 0.42 15.84 -17.72
CA ASN A 104 1.07 15.02 -18.63
C ASN A 104 1.49 13.72 -17.96
N LYS A 105 1.84 12.80 -18.81
CA LYS A 105 2.19 11.44 -18.51
C LYS A 105 3.46 11.19 -17.69
N TYR A 106 4.13 12.23 -17.30
CA TYR A 106 5.20 12.15 -16.35
C TYR A 106 5.10 13.04 -15.26
N SER A 107 4.00 13.75 -15.26
CA SER A 107 3.50 13.72 -13.99
C SER A 107 4.57 14.63 -13.21
N ILE A 108 4.83 15.77 -13.82
CA ILE A 108 5.41 16.99 -13.35
C ILE A 108 4.18 17.97 -13.85
N PHE A 109 3.79 19.17 -13.45
CA PHE A 109 2.76 20.19 -13.77
C PHE A 109 2.85 21.55 -14.50
N GLU A 110 3.19 21.65 -15.76
CA GLU A 110 3.47 22.93 -16.57
C GLU A 110 2.47 24.12 -16.63
N ASN A 111 2.59 25.48 -17.15
CA ASN A 111 1.74 26.84 -17.67
C ASN A 111 0.36 27.10 -18.60
N GLN A 112 -1.00 27.13 -18.26
CA GLN A 112 -2.16 26.77 -19.19
C GLN A 112 -3.20 27.89 -19.59
N SER A 113 -3.88 28.63 -18.72
CA SER A 113 -4.89 29.68 -18.99
C SER A 113 -4.91 30.61 -17.82
N THR A 114 -5.92 31.47 -17.66
CA THR A 114 -6.11 32.31 -16.53
C THR A 114 -7.57 32.84 -16.37
N ILE A 115 -8.26 32.77 -15.21
CA ILE A 115 -9.70 32.81 -15.11
C ILE A 115 -10.40 33.67 -14.02
N PHE A 116 -11.03 34.84 -14.16
CA PHE A 116 -11.27 35.80 -12.99
C PHE A 116 -12.55 35.93 -12.10
N THR A 117 -12.35 36.13 -10.79
CA THR A 117 -13.22 36.10 -9.65
C THR A 117 -13.82 37.42 -9.50
N GLY A 118 -13.54 38.34 -10.36
CA GLY A 118 -14.16 39.62 -10.30
C GLY A 118 -13.31 40.61 -9.52
N PRO A 119 -13.87 41.73 -9.13
CA PRO A 119 -13.14 42.84 -8.51
C PRO A 119 -13.47 43.16 -7.06
N HIS A 120 -12.41 43.52 -6.31
CA HIS A 120 -12.26 43.27 -4.85
C HIS A 120 -12.99 42.02 -4.55
N SER A 121 -12.73 41.10 -5.43
CA SER A 121 -13.11 39.80 -5.36
C SER A 121 -11.82 39.13 -4.84
N HIS A 122 -11.03 39.73 -3.96
CA HIS A 122 -10.22 39.03 -2.98
C HIS A 122 -9.88 37.41 -2.50
N PRO A 123 -9.33 36.23 -3.00
CA PRO A 123 -9.84 33.98 -2.34
C PRO A 123 -9.67 33.67 -0.97
N CYS A 124 -10.44 32.81 -0.44
CA CYS A 124 -10.55 32.00 0.55
C CYS A 124 -10.44 30.66 0.11
N SER A 125 -10.35 30.02 -1.11
CA SER A 125 -10.87 28.66 -1.29
C SER A 125 -11.86 27.75 -2.15
N ILE A 126 -11.77 26.45 -2.52
CA ILE A 126 -12.26 25.59 -3.67
C ILE A 126 -13.03 23.98 -3.69
N VAL A 127 -13.99 23.39 -4.38
CA VAL A 127 -14.73 22.05 -4.58
C VAL A 127 -14.98 21.33 -5.95
N ALA A 128 -15.47 20.15 -6.30
CA ALA A 128 -15.93 19.70 -7.64
C ALA A 128 -16.94 18.56 -7.59
N GLY A 129 -17.60 18.05 -8.66
CA GLY A 129 -18.89 17.25 -8.59
C GLY A 129 -20.30 17.16 -9.28
N TYR A 130 -20.94 16.00 -9.55
CA TYR A 130 -21.69 15.80 -10.86
C TYR A 130 -22.99 16.60 -10.92
N PHE A 131 -22.96 17.91 -10.82
CA PHE A 131 -24.08 18.78 -10.59
C PHE A 131 -25.00 18.46 -11.71
N ASN A 132 -24.43 18.14 -12.87
CA ASN A 132 -25.02 18.40 -14.13
C ASN A 132 -25.46 17.33 -15.10
N ASN A 133 -25.42 16.12 -14.64
CA ASN A 133 -25.71 14.91 -15.40
C ASN A 133 -25.20 14.72 -16.92
N ASP A 134 -24.16 15.42 -17.51
CA ASP A 134 -23.77 15.59 -18.99
C ASP A 134 -22.50 14.94 -19.78
N ASN A 135 -21.69 13.93 -19.40
CA ASN A 135 -20.24 13.55 -19.85
C ASN A 135 -18.83 14.55 -19.95
N ILE A 136 -18.05 15.35 -19.01
CA ILE A 136 -17.52 16.81 -18.48
C ILE A 136 -17.50 17.53 -17.02
N LEU A 137 -16.53 17.59 -16.13
CA LEU A 137 -16.81 18.11 -14.74
C LEU A 137 -17.07 19.70 -14.55
N ASP A 138 -17.77 20.22 -13.47
CA ASP A 138 -17.94 21.49 -12.60
C ASP A 138 -17.07 22.02 -11.44
N ILE A 139 -16.86 23.32 -11.22
CA ILE A 139 -16.36 23.87 -9.90
C ILE A 139 -17.44 24.58 -9.10
N ALA A 140 -17.10 25.05 -7.93
CA ALA A 140 -18.03 25.91 -7.15
C ALA A 140 -17.70 26.78 -5.90
N VAL A 141 -17.07 27.94 -5.91
CA VAL A 141 -16.11 28.84 -4.98
C VAL A 141 -15.94 29.27 -3.39
N ALA A 142 -15.53 30.49 -2.82
CA ALA A 142 -15.99 31.66 -1.82
C ALA A 142 -15.43 32.92 -1.16
N ASN A 143 -16.05 34.06 -0.99
CA ASN A 143 -15.12 35.19 -1.07
C ASN A 143 -15.33 36.10 0.17
N ASN A 144 -14.21 36.46 0.88
CA ASN A 144 -13.43 37.51 1.79
C ASN A 144 -14.00 38.80 2.22
N GLY A 145 -13.73 40.01 1.64
CA GLY A 145 -14.22 41.46 1.29
C GLY A 145 -15.42 42.18 0.47
N ASN A 146 -16.49 41.55 -0.05
CA ASN A 146 -17.75 41.75 -0.78
C ASN A 146 -18.98 40.77 -0.58
N ASN A 147 -18.95 39.96 0.45
CA ASN A 147 -19.77 38.89 1.06
C ASN A 147 -20.29 37.79 0.27
N ARG A 148 -19.56 36.73 -0.23
CA ARG A 148 -19.68 36.06 -1.60
C ARG A 148 -19.79 34.35 -2.17
N ILE A 149 -20.84 33.32 -2.35
CA ILE A 149 -20.96 31.85 -2.95
C ILE A 149 -21.17 31.61 -4.60
N ASN A 150 -20.13 31.99 -5.46
CA ASN A 150 -19.48 31.72 -6.84
C ASN A 150 -19.43 30.35 -7.80
N ILE A 151 -19.72 30.09 -9.12
CA ILE A 151 -20.00 28.77 -9.86
C ILE A 151 -19.84 28.78 -11.40
N PHE A 152 -19.10 27.88 -12.05
CA PHE A 152 -18.47 27.80 -13.36
C PHE A 152 -18.98 26.60 -14.22
N LEU A 153 -19.00 26.81 -15.55
CA LEU A 153 -19.29 25.81 -16.57
C LEU A 153 -18.01 25.68 -17.42
N GLY A 154 -17.98 24.63 -18.24
CA GLY A 154 -16.97 23.62 -18.65
C GLY A 154 -17.44 22.82 -19.81
N ASN A 155 -16.54 22.87 -20.73
CA ASN A 155 -16.86 22.73 -22.13
C ASN A 155 -16.11 21.45 -22.69
N GLY A 156 -15.30 20.65 -21.94
CA GLY A 156 -14.21 19.69 -22.41
C GLY A 156 -12.73 19.79 -23.02
N ASP A 157 -11.95 20.90 -23.21
CA ASP A 157 -10.44 21.04 -23.51
C ASP A 157 -9.23 21.86 -22.75
N GLY A 158 -9.18 22.14 -21.42
CA GLY A 158 -9.55 23.33 -20.55
C GLY A 158 -9.48 24.92 -20.65
N THR A 159 -10.63 25.69 -20.57
CA THR A 159 -11.04 27.20 -20.57
C THR A 159 -12.66 27.49 -20.55
N PHE A 160 -13.66 28.25 -19.80
CA PHE A 160 -14.57 28.23 -18.33
C PHE A 160 -15.45 29.40 -18.63
N SER A 161 -16.64 29.37 -18.10
CA SER A 161 -17.57 30.40 -18.37
C SER A 161 -18.16 30.85 -17.09
N ALA A 162 -18.75 32.08 -17.08
CA ALA A 162 -19.69 32.84 -16.19
C ALA A 162 -21.24 32.35 -16.02
N TYR A 163 -21.86 31.96 -14.86
CA TYR A 163 -23.14 31.18 -14.62
C TYR A 163 -24.23 31.70 -13.61
N ALA A 164 -23.94 32.16 -12.39
CA ALA A 164 -24.91 32.51 -11.34
C ALA A 164 -24.34 33.38 -10.18
N THR A 165 -25.11 33.72 -9.12
CA THR A 165 -24.67 34.40 -7.89
C THR A 165 -25.38 34.12 -6.53
N TYR A 166 -24.73 33.95 -5.33
CA TYR A 166 -25.39 33.65 -4.05
C TYR A 166 -24.89 34.05 -2.65
N THR A 167 -25.66 34.91 -2.01
CA THR A 167 -25.20 35.69 -0.89
C THR A 167 -25.81 35.46 0.43
N LEU A 168 -24.97 35.63 1.41
CA LEU A 168 -25.18 35.15 2.69
C LEU A 168 -25.57 36.16 3.75
N GLY A 169 -25.22 37.43 3.60
CA GLY A 169 -25.58 38.43 4.61
C GLY A 169 -24.46 39.23 5.32
N ASP A 170 -24.32 39.06 6.64
CA ASP A 170 -23.28 39.66 7.52
C ASP A 170 -22.25 38.73 8.06
N GLN A 171 -22.31 37.53 7.56
CA GLN A 171 -21.46 36.47 7.82
C GLN A 171 -20.08 36.97 7.15
N SER A 172 -19.06 36.14 6.95
CA SER A 172 -17.67 36.33 6.73
C SER A 172 -16.87 35.33 5.91
N PRO A 173 -17.18 34.44 4.98
CA PRO A 173 -16.71 33.10 4.51
C PRO A 173 -15.40 32.24 4.74
N TYR A 174 -14.46 31.34 4.36
CA TYR A 174 -13.47 30.27 4.77
C TYR A 174 -13.94 29.05 3.93
N SER A 175 -14.11 27.78 4.27
CA SER A 175 -14.58 26.36 3.99
C SER A 175 -15.47 25.82 2.81
N ILE A 176 -15.72 24.49 2.41
CA ILE A 176 -16.21 23.85 1.11
C ILE A 176 -16.66 22.41 0.87
N ALA A 177 -16.57 21.37 1.63
CA ALA A 177 -17.20 20.00 1.60
C ALA A 177 -18.39 19.63 0.64
N MET A 178 -18.62 18.36 0.24
CA MET A 178 -19.57 17.52 -0.55
C MET A 178 -19.64 16.14 0.11
N GLY A 179 -20.77 15.52 0.39
CA GLY A 179 -20.96 14.05 0.13
C GLY A 179 -22.35 13.35 0.24
N ASP A 180 -22.79 12.16 -0.12
CA ASP A 180 -24.22 11.76 -0.04
C ASP A 180 -24.92 11.96 1.34
N PHE A 181 -25.11 13.20 1.90
CA PHE A 181 -26.11 13.85 2.80
C PHE A 181 -27.21 12.98 3.30
N ASN A 182 -27.88 12.11 2.59
CA ASN A 182 -29.27 11.56 2.96
C ASN A 182 -29.51 10.05 2.90
N MET A 183 -28.60 9.34 2.27
CA MET A 183 -28.97 8.44 1.18
C MET A 183 -30.24 8.62 0.28
N ASP A 184 -30.28 9.51 -0.70
CA ASP A 184 -31.27 9.71 -1.75
C ASP A 184 -30.65 9.42 -3.14
N ASN A 185 -29.31 9.11 -3.16
CA ASN A 185 -28.22 9.40 -4.16
C ASN A 185 -28.36 10.87 -4.68
N GLN A 186 -27.50 12.00 -4.88
CA GLN A 186 -27.29 13.43 -5.69
C GLN A 186 -26.88 14.62 -4.96
N ILE A 187 -25.86 15.25 -5.51
CA ILE A 187 -24.77 15.44 -4.66
C ILE A 187 -25.00 16.87 -4.11
N ASP A 188 -24.18 17.47 -3.21
CA ASP A 188 -24.56 18.10 -1.92
C ASP A 188 -23.74 19.14 -1.30
N LEU A 189 -24.08 20.29 -0.65
CA LEU A 189 -22.96 21.19 -0.40
C LEU A 189 -22.35 21.37 1.02
N VAL A 190 -21.02 21.78 1.25
CA VAL A 190 -20.13 22.44 2.38
C VAL A 190 -18.69 23.54 2.68
N VAL A 191 -18.23 24.60 3.55
CA VAL A 191 -18.71 26.14 4.38
C VAL A 191 -18.12 26.02 5.74
N THR A 192 -17.06 26.77 5.97
CA THR A 192 -16.54 27.22 7.25
C THR A 192 -17.09 28.55 7.91
N ASN A 193 -16.63 29.17 9.09
CA ASN A 193 -16.91 30.59 9.54
C ASN A 193 -16.17 31.84 10.26
N MET A 194 -14.92 32.34 10.07
CA MET A 194 -13.99 33.30 10.77
C MET A 194 -14.53 34.30 11.89
N GLY A 195 -14.93 34.01 13.13
CA GLY A 195 -15.31 34.90 14.24
C GLY A 195 -16.56 34.77 15.24
N MET A 196 -17.63 34.02 14.95
CA MET A 196 -18.92 33.62 15.71
C MET A 196 -19.18 32.16 15.52
N ASN A 197 -20.14 31.45 16.28
CA ASN A 197 -20.63 29.98 16.71
C ASN A 197 -20.62 28.41 16.04
N ASN A 198 -20.71 27.64 14.86
CA ASN A 198 -21.06 27.66 13.37
C ASN A 198 -20.42 26.88 12.19
N ILE A 199 -21.17 26.26 11.27
CA ILE A 199 -21.10 25.16 10.24
C ILE A 199 -22.37 24.98 9.19
N GLY A 200 -22.56 25.35 7.87
CA GLY A 200 -23.38 26.19 6.88
C GLY A 200 -24.28 25.37 5.88
N VAL A 201 -25.50 25.03 5.50
CA VAL A 201 -26.18 23.85 4.79
C VAL A 201 -27.04 24.05 3.57
N LEU A 202 -26.89 23.24 2.56
CA LEU A 202 -27.57 23.39 1.34
C LEU A 202 -27.78 21.91 0.82
N LEU A 203 -28.91 21.54 0.11
CA LEU A 203 -29.31 20.37 -0.88
C LEU A 203 -29.79 20.24 -2.47
N GLY A 204 -29.02 19.74 -3.41
CA GLY A 204 -28.91 19.54 -4.84
C GLY A 204 -30.18 19.64 -5.54
N TYR A 205 -30.08 20.27 -6.72
CA TYR A 205 -31.16 19.93 -7.59
C TYR A 205 -30.94 19.47 -8.99
N GLY A 206 -29.72 19.26 -9.39
CA GLY A 206 -29.27 18.89 -10.77
C GLY A 206 -30.00 19.33 -11.94
N ASN A 207 -29.94 20.60 -11.98
CA ASN A 207 -29.89 21.46 -13.10
C ASN A 207 -28.96 22.78 -13.28
N GLY A 208 -27.84 23.42 -12.73
CA GLY A 208 -26.77 23.72 -11.62
C GLY A 208 -27.01 24.84 -10.65
N PHE A 209 -27.22 24.67 -9.33
CA PHE A 209 -27.97 25.74 -8.61
C PHE A 209 -28.41 25.42 -7.14
N PHE A 210 -28.55 26.32 -6.25
CA PHE A 210 -28.41 25.85 -4.87
C PHE A 210 -29.80 26.02 -4.06
N THR A 211 -30.10 25.59 -2.82
CA THR A 211 -31.30 26.08 -1.98
C THR A 211 -30.86 27.55 -1.37
N ASN A 212 -31.38 28.49 -0.40
CA ASN A 212 -30.82 29.69 0.69
C ASN A 212 -30.11 29.71 2.24
N PRO A 213 -28.73 29.54 2.81
CA PRO A 213 -27.52 28.46 3.40
C PRO A 213 -27.14 27.40 4.82
N ILE A 214 -27.82 26.38 5.54
CA ILE A 214 -28.47 25.93 6.92
C ILE A 214 -28.06 26.25 8.50
N PHE A 215 -28.46 26.31 9.88
CA PHE A 215 -27.66 26.63 11.31
C PHE A 215 -26.84 25.90 12.74
N ARG A 216 -25.55 25.28 13.06
CA ARG A 216 -24.96 24.00 13.89
C ARG A 216 -23.61 23.70 14.88
N LYS A 217 -22.66 24.53 15.48
CA LYS A 217 -21.84 24.81 16.76
C LYS A 217 -21.02 23.67 16.71
N THR A 218 -20.06 23.88 17.46
CA THR A 218 -18.83 23.44 17.06
C THR A 218 -17.89 23.69 18.02
N GLY A 219 -18.44 24.09 19.18
CA GLY A 219 -17.38 24.47 21.79
C GLY A 219 -16.02 25.50 22.17
N SER A 220 -15.45 26.62 21.47
CA SER A 220 -15.19 27.34 20.06
C SER A 220 -15.50 28.75 19.40
N THR A 221 -14.49 29.64 19.32
CA THR A 221 -14.21 30.91 18.63
C THR A 221 -13.21 31.23 17.36
N SER A 222 -12.30 30.52 16.76
CA SER A 222 -11.44 30.86 15.56
C SER A 222 -11.41 30.06 14.08
N THR A 223 -12.46 29.41 13.54
CA THR A 223 -12.91 28.43 12.51
C THR A 223 -12.69 28.05 10.96
N THR A 224 -11.94 27.06 10.49
CA THR A 224 -10.52 26.91 9.96
C THR A 224 -10.03 25.51 9.26
N TYR A 225 -10.62 24.35 9.04
CA TYR A 225 -10.70 23.15 8.18
C TYR A 225 -11.94 22.28 8.64
N LEU A 226 -12.67 21.54 7.77
CA LEU A 226 -13.47 20.26 7.55
C LEU A 226 -12.71 19.11 6.64
N VAL A 227 -12.51 17.72 6.15
CA VAL A 227 -12.82 16.81 4.65
C VAL A 227 -13.87 15.77 4.65
N THR A 228 -14.56 15.06 3.66
CA THR A 228 -15.55 13.85 3.67
C THR A 228 -15.46 12.45 2.91
N CYS A 229 -15.97 11.35 3.55
CA CYS A 229 -16.02 9.87 3.26
C CYS A 229 -16.42 8.89 4.45
N ASP A 230 -17.04 7.69 4.26
CA ASP A 230 -17.55 6.53 5.11
C ASP A 230 -17.03 5.96 6.42
N LEU A 231 -17.45 6.53 7.57
CA LEU A 231 -16.84 6.28 8.83
C LEU A 231 -17.29 5.42 9.85
N ASN A 232 -18.24 4.71 9.42
CA ASN A 232 -18.33 3.57 10.19
C ASN A 232 -18.67 2.35 9.32
N THR A 233 -18.68 2.52 7.98
CA THR A 233 -19.18 1.69 6.87
C THR A 233 -20.63 1.36 6.83
N ASP A 234 -21.44 2.28 7.28
CA ASP A 234 -22.82 2.00 7.31
C ASP A 234 -23.42 2.53 6.05
N GLY A 235 -22.72 3.10 5.03
CA GLY A 235 -22.92 3.83 3.74
C GLY A 235 -23.14 5.35 3.80
N ARG A 236 -23.14 6.03 4.99
CA ARG A 236 -23.55 7.48 5.06
C ARG A 236 -22.26 8.05 4.65
N SER A 237 -22.34 9.33 4.59
CA SER A 237 -21.13 9.87 5.03
C SER A 237 -21.25 10.68 6.28
N ASP A 238 -20.32 11.33 6.88
CA ASP A 238 -20.28 12.34 7.88
C ASP A 238 -18.94 13.24 8.17
N ILE A 239 -18.64 14.54 8.59
CA ILE A 239 -17.58 15.69 8.70
C ILE A 239 -16.26 16.25 9.64
N VAL A 240 -15.05 16.75 9.27
CA VAL A 240 -13.96 16.67 10.32
C VAL A 240 -13.02 17.80 10.49
N VAL A 241 -12.70 18.37 11.62
CA VAL A 241 -12.32 19.76 11.72
C VAL A 241 -11.23 20.23 12.63
N ILE A 242 -10.49 21.28 12.28
CA ILE A 242 -9.41 22.20 12.87
C ILE A 242 -9.50 23.06 14.22
N ASN A 243 -8.52 23.53 14.91
CA ASN A 243 -8.62 24.57 15.93
C ASN A 243 -7.39 25.37 16.07
N ASP A 244 -7.51 26.60 16.57
CA ASP A 244 -6.45 27.53 16.97
C ASP A 244 -6.10 27.59 18.40
N ASP A 245 -6.65 28.44 19.26
CA ASP A 245 -6.06 29.11 20.37
C ASP A 245 -5.60 27.70 21.14
N THR A 246 -6.39 26.55 21.06
CA THR A 246 -6.72 25.50 22.11
C THR A 246 -6.19 24.09 22.66
N ARG A 247 -5.54 22.96 22.22
CA ARG A 247 -4.58 22.32 21.23
C ARG A 247 -5.52 21.07 20.74
N SER A 248 -5.91 20.77 19.38
CA SER A 248 -7.19 20.07 18.76
C SER A 248 -7.95 19.94 17.33
N ILE A 249 -9.15 19.35 17.09
CA ILE A 249 -9.91 18.53 16.06
C ILE A 249 -11.34 18.17 16.51
N GLY A 250 -12.27 17.71 15.67
CA GLY A 250 -13.49 17.04 16.13
C GLY A 250 -14.52 16.57 15.02
N ILE A 251 -15.27 15.47 14.98
CA ILE A 251 -15.96 14.62 13.95
C ILE A 251 -17.36 14.30 14.41
N LEU A 252 -18.18 14.20 13.43
CA LEU A 252 -19.55 14.62 13.41
C LEU A 252 -20.42 13.74 12.53
N LEU A 253 -21.14 12.90 13.19
CA LEU A 253 -21.99 11.80 12.76
C LEU A 253 -23.51 12.15 12.11
N GLY A 254 -23.97 12.27 10.80
CA GLY A 254 -24.94 11.86 9.66
C GLY A 254 -26.44 11.72 9.51
N CYS A 255 -27.42 12.55 9.82
CA CYS A 255 -28.69 12.02 10.43
C CYS A 255 -30.06 12.37 9.78
N ASN A 256 -31.35 11.91 9.77
CA ASN A 256 -32.43 12.34 8.71
C ASN A 256 -33.41 13.47 9.08
N PRO A 257 -33.88 14.43 8.18
CA PRO A 257 -33.37 15.03 6.69
C PRO A 257 -31.83 15.79 6.52
N GLY A 258 -30.57 16.65 6.08
CA GLY A 258 -28.74 16.75 6.35
C GLY A 258 -27.45 15.59 7.25
N ILE A 259 -26.67 15.16 8.44
CA ILE A 259 -25.96 15.22 9.91
C ILE A 259 -26.55 14.96 11.60
N SER A 260 -26.13 14.38 12.78
CA SER A 260 -26.54 14.76 14.33
C SER A 260 -26.24 16.18 15.13
N GLU A 261 -26.22 16.24 16.45
CA GLU A 261 -25.74 17.46 17.12
C GLU A 261 -24.33 17.20 17.62
N ASP A 262 -23.98 15.98 18.10
CA ASP A 262 -22.75 15.57 18.83
C ASP A 262 -21.41 15.42 18.03
N GLN A 263 -20.32 15.79 18.71
CA GLN A 263 -18.94 15.89 18.26
C GLN A 263 -18.06 15.51 19.46
N MET A 264 -16.77 15.37 19.26
CA MET A 264 -15.78 14.75 20.11
C MET A 264 -14.38 15.62 20.12
N ILE A 265 -13.42 15.69 21.14
CA ILE A 265 -11.98 16.31 21.07
C ILE A 265 -10.76 15.51 21.63
N TYR A 266 -9.58 15.62 20.96
CA TYR A 266 -8.16 15.22 21.27
C TYR A 266 -7.01 16.38 21.66
N SER A 267 -5.69 16.21 22.12
CA SER A 267 -4.33 17.00 22.12
C SER A 267 -2.86 16.92 21.26
N THR A 268 -1.82 17.73 20.87
CA THR A 268 -1.10 17.92 19.47
C THR A 268 -0.05 18.99 19.75
N GLY A 269 0.32 19.93 18.91
CA GLY A 269 1.41 20.87 19.16
C GLY A 269 0.90 22.26 19.09
N SER A 270 1.71 23.23 18.85
CA SER A 270 1.45 24.67 18.79
C SER A 270 1.09 25.32 17.39
N TRP A 271 0.13 26.19 17.05
CA TRP A 271 -0.25 26.53 15.61
C TRP A 271 -0.40 25.28 14.83
N PRO A 272 -0.86 24.21 15.31
CA PRO A 272 -1.92 23.40 13.77
C PRO A 272 -2.03 23.75 12.43
N PHE A 273 -1.60 24.23 11.27
CA PHE A 273 -2.31 24.61 10.00
C PHE A 273 -3.64 24.32 9.06
N SER A 274 -4.29 23.42 8.30
CA SER A 274 -4.43 21.98 7.76
C SER A 274 -5.03 20.41 8.12
N VAL A 275 -5.78 19.41 7.46
CA VAL A 275 -6.24 17.81 7.37
C VAL A 275 -6.41 16.82 6.06
N ALA A 276 -6.32 15.45 5.93
CA ALA A 276 -6.72 14.40 4.91
C ALA A 276 -7.44 13.10 5.17
N VAL A 277 -7.42 11.93 4.33
CA VAL A 277 -7.80 10.39 4.46
C VAL A 277 -7.25 9.01 4.05
N GLY A 278 -6.40 8.10 4.56
CA GLY A 278 -6.21 6.84 3.75
C GLY A 278 -5.29 5.84 4.25
N ASP A 279 -5.65 4.61 4.01
CA ASP A 279 -5.31 3.53 4.87
C ASP A 279 -3.87 3.52 5.27
N PHE A 280 -3.64 3.82 6.52
CA PHE A 280 -2.32 3.79 6.98
C PHE A 280 -1.92 2.57 7.84
N ASN A 281 -2.35 1.36 7.65
CA ASN A 281 -1.66 0.18 8.23
C ASN A 281 -2.24 -1.12 7.67
N ASN A 282 -2.84 -1.02 6.49
CA ASN A 282 -3.36 -2.12 5.73
C ASN A 282 -4.35 -3.00 6.50
N ASP A 283 -5.17 -2.40 7.39
CA ASP A 283 -6.15 -3.10 8.26
C ASP A 283 -7.68 -3.09 7.89
N TYR A 284 -8.04 -2.76 6.64
CA TYR A 284 -9.37 -2.50 5.95
C TYR A 284 -10.49 -1.75 6.57
N ARG A 285 -10.21 -0.51 6.93
CA ARG A 285 -10.91 0.10 8.01
C ARG A 285 -10.72 1.75 7.53
N LEU A 286 -10.90 2.98 8.17
CA LEU A 286 -10.47 4.46 8.06
C LEU A 286 -9.68 5.16 9.46
N ASP A 287 -8.42 5.80 9.62
CA ASP A 287 -7.67 6.85 10.67
C ASP A 287 -7.33 8.38 10.36
N ILE A 288 -6.35 9.25 10.89
CA ILE A 288 -5.92 10.62 10.49
C ILE A 288 -4.45 11.22 10.37
N VAL A 289 -4.11 12.18 9.45
CA VAL A 289 -2.98 13.25 9.42
C VAL A 289 -2.84 14.89 9.30
N VAL A 290 -1.96 15.56 10.08
CA VAL A 290 -1.88 17.04 10.08
C VAL A 290 -0.55 17.85 10.18
N THR A 291 0.35 18.11 9.18
CA THR A 291 1.46 19.14 8.96
C THR A 291 1.90 20.10 10.12
N ASN A 292 2.84 21.03 10.46
CA ASN A 292 2.85 21.77 11.78
C ASN A 292 3.47 23.19 11.88
N ALA A 293 2.91 24.32 11.44
CA ALA A 293 3.56 25.65 11.47
C ALA A 293 5.11 25.87 11.75
N VAL A 294 5.80 25.77 12.93
CA VAL A 294 6.72 26.66 13.92
C VAL A 294 7.40 25.58 14.66
N ASN A 295 6.72 24.48 14.81
CA ASN A 295 7.44 23.37 15.06
C ASN A 295 8.44 23.15 13.89
N ASP A 296 8.17 22.83 12.57
CA ASP A 296 9.04 22.02 11.53
C ASP A 296 9.08 20.32 11.16
N THR A 297 7.92 19.49 11.09
CA THR A 297 6.93 18.21 11.15
C THR A 297 5.46 18.04 10.12
N VAL A 298 4.65 17.00 9.55
CA VAL A 298 3.34 15.94 9.73
C VAL A 298 3.03 14.40 10.79
N SER A 299 2.55 14.20 12.08
CA SER A 299 1.27 13.93 12.85
C SER A 299 0.00 13.18 12.55
N VAL A 300 -0.14 12.06 13.19
CA VAL A 300 -1.09 11.10 12.85
C VAL A 300 -1.42 10.32 14.03
N PHE A 301 -2.50 9.74 13.70
CA PHE A 301 -3.44 9.21 14.45
C PHE A 301 -4.00 8.01 13.76
N TYR A 302 -3.98 6.85 14.47
CA TYR A 302 -4.81 5.58 14.43
C TYR A 302 -6.27 5.19 14.94
N GLY A 303 -7.27 4.94 14.09
CA GLY A 303 -8.51 4.20 14.07
C GLY A 303 -8.95 2.88 14.86
N TYR A 304 -10.26 2.53 15.13
CA TYR A 304 -10.89 1.20 15.28
C TYR A 304 -12.23 0.64 14.58
N GLY A 305 -12.93 1.12 13.52
CA GLY A 305 -14.23 0.62 12.87
C GLY A 305 -15.84 0.85 12.88
N ASN A 306 -16.81 1.61 13.51
CA ASN A 306 -17.37 2.54 14.60
C ASN A 306 -17.35 4.14 14.70
N GLY A 307 -16.42 4.86 14.00
CA GLY A 307 -15.50 6.01 14.32
C GLY A 307 -14.60 6.02 15.61
N SER A 308 -13.26 5.96 15.67
CA SER A 308 -12.35 5.07 16.48
C SER A 308 -10.88 5.33 16.70
N PHE A 309 -10.20 5.87 17.71
CA PHE A 309 -8.89 6.53 17.47
C PHE A 309 -7.74 6.89 18.55
N GLU A 310 -6.46 6.57 18.34
CA GLU A 310 -5.22 6.80 19.14
C GLU A 310 -4.73 8.23 19.54
N ASP A 311 -3.57 8.27 20.22
CA ASP A 311 -2.79 9.50 20.49
C ASP A 311 -1.64 9.76 19.49
N GLN A 312 -0.89 10.83 19.77
CA GLN A 312 0.32 11.23 19.06
C GLN A 312 1.49 10.41 18.57
N LYS A 313 1.56 10.20 17.24
CA LYS A 313 2.79 10.25 16.40
C LYS A 313 3.03 11.34 15.38
N THR A 314 4.19 12.01 15.54
CA THR A 314 4.78 13.14 14.83
C THR A 314 6.13 12.89 14.10
N TYR A 315 6.32 13.36 12.87
CA TYR A 315 7.38 13.25 11.82
C TYR A 315 8.07 14.57 11.50
N SER A 316 8.91 14.93 10.50
CA SER A 316 9.45 16.36 10.32
C SER A 316 9.21 17.01 8.93
N THR A 317 9.03 18.35 8.79
CA THR A 317 8.79 19.08 7.49
C THR A 317 9.55 20.44 7.14
N SER A 318 9.68 20.99 5.88
CA SER A 318 10.69 22.16 5.55
C SER A 318 10.13 23.55 5.41
N SER A 319 10.80 24.52 6.07
CA SER A 319 10.40 25.91 6.37
C SER A 319 8.83 26.22 6.41
N LEU A 320 7.87 26.47 7.46
CA LEU A 320 6.39 26.96 7.95
C LEU A 320 4.82 26.16 7.52
N PRO A 321 4.06 25.00 7.94
CA PRO A 321 3.64 24.13 6.30
C PRO A 321 2.02 24.21 5.80
N LEU A 322 1.50 25.01 4.90
CA LEU A 322 0.11 25.52 4.99
C LEU A 322 -1.12 24.35 4.62
N SER A 323 -1.29 23.38 3.70
CA SER A 323 -2.16 22.07 3.27
C SER A 323 -1.84 20.46 3.19
N VAL A 324 -2.75 19.52 2.91
CA VAL A 324 -2.83 18.11 3.28
C VAL A 324 -3.75 17.28 2.58
N ALA A 325 -3.28 16.61 1.54
CA ALA A 325 -3.54 15.48 0.59
C ALA A 325 -3.69 14.07 1.25
N VAL A 326 -4.37 13.00 0.82
CA VAL A 326 -4.31 11.59 1.03
C VAL A 326 -4.39 10.65 -0.40
N GLY A 327 -3.50 9.78 -1.21
CA GLY A 327 -3.40 8.55 -2.25
C GLY A 327 -1.98 8.06 -2.99
N ASP A 328 -1.82 7.02 -3.82
CA ASP A 328 -0.52 6.27 -3.91
C ASP A 328 0.44 7.06 -4.91
N PHE A 329 1.51 7.60 -4.34
CA PHE A 329 2.85 7.98 -4.78
C PHE A 329 3.82 7.40 -5.90
N ASN A 330 3.82 6.18 -6.40
CA ASN A 330 5.00 5.25 -6.26
C ASN A 330 4.73 3.77 -6.58
N ASN A 331 3.59 3.53 -7.20
CA ASN A 331 2.79 2.34 -7.50
C ASN A 331 2.93 1.13 -6.52
N ASP A 332 2.99 1.34 -5.17
CA ASP A 332 3.12 0.35 -4.04
C ASP A 332 1.90 -0.24 -3.22
N ASN A 333 0.64 0.04 -3.54
CA ASN A 333 -0.67 -0.26 -2.95
C ASN A 333 -0.86 -0.02 -1.37
N ARG A 334 -0.06 0.78 -0.59
CA ARG A 334 -0.11 1.14 0.93
C ARG A 334 0.14 2.66 1.39
N SER A 335 -0.65 3.39 2.26
CA SER A 335 -1.09 4.88 2.09
C SER A 335 -0.05 5.99 1.91
N ASP A 336 -0.21 7.04 1.06
CA ASP A 336 0.69 8.19 0.70
C ASP A 336 0.44 9.71 1.56
N ILE A 337 1.24 10.83 1.71
CA ILE A 337 1.30 12.24 2.21
C ILE A 337 2.18 13.19 1.49
N VAL A 338 1.58 14.28 1.20
CA VAL A 338 1.66 15.36 0.30
C VAL A 338 1.91 16.82 1.13
N VAL A 339 2.25 18.16 1.04
CA VAL A 339 2.19 19.30 2.15
C VAL A 339 2.93 20.62 1.56
N THR A 340 2.60 21.87 1.13
CA THR A 340 2.66 23.39 1.35
C THR A 340 3.73 23.89 2.43
N ASN A 341 4.87 24.51 2.12
CA ASN A 341 5.71 25.42 2.84
C ASN A 341 5.99 26.85 2.21
N SER A 342 5.48 27.87 2.90
CA SER A 342 5.29 29.35 2.92
C SER A 342 6.07 30.54 3.33
N ASN A 343 7.29 30.38 3.61
CA ASN A 343 8.35 31.28 3.74
C ASN A 343 9.48 30.36 3.22
N SER A 344 9.19 29.33 2.43
CA SER A 344 10.23 28.57 1.84
C SER A 344 10.28 28.67 0.38
N ASN A 345 9.22 29.09 -0.25
CA ASN A 345 9.16 28.72 -1.63
C ASN A 345 9.18 27.29 -1.80
N THR A 346 8.48 26.51 -0.88
CA THR A 346 8.34 25.00 -0.47
C THR A 346 7.46 23.66 -0.67
N VAL A 347 6.87 22.88 -1.69
CA VAL A 347 6.27 21.42 -1.83
C VAL A 347 6.33 20.47 -0.47
N SER A 348 6.39 19.15 -0.11
CA SER A 348 7.40 18.16 0.56
C SER A 348 7.33 16.73 0.10
N VAL A 349 7.98 15.67 -0.40
CA VAL A 349 7.38 14.29 -0.57
C VAL A 349 7.49 13.01 0.50
N ILE A 350 6.50 12.39 1.26
CA ILE A 350 6.31 11.29 2.30
C ILE A 350 5.97 9.65 2.14
N LEU A 351 6.30 8.70 1.21
CA LEU A 351 5.93 7.21 0.75
C LEU A 351 5.83 5.65 1.40
N GLY A 352 4.84 4.74 1.38
CA GLY A 352 4.53 3.50 2.27
C GLY A 352 5.46 2.49 2.99
N TYR A 353 5.63 2.55 4.34
CA TYR A 353 5.89 1.34 5.14
C TYR A 353 4.70 0.46 5.49
N GLY A 354 3.49 1.02 5.68
CA GLY A 354 2.36 0.18 6.05
C GLY A 354 2.17 -0.32 7.48
N ASN A 355 2.97 0.15 8.42
CA ASN A 355 3.12 -0.44 9.76
C ASN A 355 3.52 0.51 10.94
N ASP A 356 3.09 1.74 10.90
CA ASP A 356 3.04 2.84 11.90
C ASP A 356 4.23 3.85 12.03
N SER A 357 5.18 3.76 11.11
CA SER A 357 6.26 4.70 10.72
C SER A 357 6.42 5.25 9.28
N PHE A 358 7.08 6.41 9.15
CA PHE A 358 7.30 7.13 7.88
C PHE A 358 8.81 7.36 7.62
N GLU A 359 9.29 7.26 6.38
CA GLU A 359 10.59 7.84 5.97
C GLU A 359 10.79 9.32 6.34
N VAL A 360 12.00 9.76 6.02
CA VAL A 360 12.38 11.15 5.95
C VAL A 360 12.02 11.71 4.58
N GLN A 361 12.04 13.00 4.72
CA GLN A 361 11.42 14.04 4.04
C GLN A 361 11.93 14.31 2.49
N LYS A 362 11.19 14.62 1.32
CA LYS A 362 11.67 15.23 -0.06
C LYS A 362 11.32 16.66 -0.81
N THR A 363 12.17 17.73 -0.90
CA THR A 363 11.84 19.19 -1.24
C THR A 363 12.05 19.81 -2.65
N PHE A 364 11.19 20.73 -3.18
CA PHE A 364 11.24 21.26 -4.55
C PHE A 364 11.06 22.87 -4.68
N SER A 365 10.50 23.67 -5.64
CA SER A 365 10.25 25.21 -5.61
C SER A 365 9.02 25.94 -6.42
N ILE A 366 7.96 26.57 -5.80
CA ILE A 366 6.61 27.23 -6.22
C ILE A 366 6.60 28.62 -5.78
N GLY A 367 5.46 29.17 -6.03
CA GLY A 367 5.28 30.50 -6.48
C GLY A 367 5.75 31.74 -5.93
N LEU A 368 4.76 32.59 -5.83
CA LEU A 368 4.60 33.47 -4.73
C LEU A 368 3.38 32.92 -3.75
N PHE A 369 2.95 32.74 -2.44
CA PHE A 369 3.06 32.57 -0.89
C PHE A 369 2.34 31.42 -0.26
N PRO A 370 2.63 30.13 -0.61
CA PRO A 370 1.67 29.11 -1.07
C PRO A 370 0.55 28.54 -0.26
N ARG A 371 -0.65 29.07 0.12
CA ARG A 371 -1.93 28.89 0.89
C ARG A 371 -2.91 27.65 0.96
N ALA A 372 -3.37 26.74 0.08
CA ALA A 372 -3.83 25.30 0.27
C ALA A 372 -3.57 24.14 -0.60
N VAL A 373 -4.31 23.00 -0.98
CA VAL A 373 -4.27 21.57 -1.69
C VAL A 373 -5.38 20.93 -2.52
N ALA A 374 -5.28 20.11 -3.61
CA ALA A 374 -5.76 18.79 -3.80
C ALA A 374 -5.21 17.70 -4.68
N VAL A 375 -6.07 16.70 -4.98
CA VAL A 375 -6.01 15.38 -5.66
C VAL A 375 -7.25 14.33 -6.33
N GLY A 376 -7.16 13.61 -7.52
CA GLY A 376 -8.13 12.68 -8.18
C GLY A 376 -7.92 12.74 -9.71
N ASP A 377 -8.30 11.83 -10.57
CA ASP A 377 -7.68 11.54 -11.89
C ASP A 377 -7.97 12.43 -13.10
N PHE A 378 -7.37 13.65 -13.11
CA PHE A 378 -7.10 14.70 -14.20
C PHE A 378 -6.87 14.93 -15.78
N ASN A 379 -5.94 14.29 -16.40
CA ASN A 379 -5.47 13.87 -17.73
C ASN A 379 -5.06 12.45 -18.41
N SER A 380 -5.45 11.11 -18.21
CA SER A 380 -5.76 9.72 -19.00
C SER A 380 -5.05 8.46 -18.52
N ASP A 381 -4.12 8.58 -17.58
CA ASP A 381 -2.91 7.74 -17.51
C ASP A 381 -2.98 6.89 -16.26
N ASN A 382 -4.08 6.97 -15.49
CA ASN A 382 -4.22 6.32 -14.21
C ASN A 382 -2.94 6.57 -13.44
N ARG A 383 -2.59 7.84 -13.38
CA ARG A 383 -1.56 8.46 -12.58
C ARG A 383 -2.12 9.69 -12.17
N LEU A 384 -1.66 9.92 -11.00
CA LEU A 384 -2.34 10.71 -10.13
C LEU A 384 -1.45 12.02 -10.15
N ASP A 385 -1.85 13.18 -9.59
CA ASP A 385 -1.40 14.58 -9.69
C ASP A 385 -2.13 15.66 -8.64
N ILE A 386 -1.76 16.88 -8.20
CA ILE A 386 -1.68 17.53 -6.76
C ILE A 386 -2.09 18.86 -6.77
N VAL A 387 -3.09 19.57 -6.23
CA VAL A 387 -3.38 20.99 -6.51
C VAL A 387 -2.69 22.03 -5.94
N VAL A 388 -2.26 23.22 -6.44
CA VAL A 388 -1.63 24.31 -5.79
C VAL A 388 -1.74 25.98 -5.51
N VAL A 389 -2.09 26.40 -4.30
CA VAL A 389 -2.59 27.64 -3.93
C VAL A 389 -1.88 28.81 -3.69
N ASN A 390 -2.15 30.02 -4.44
CA ASN A 390 -1.62 31.39 -4.77
C ASN A 390 -2.00 32.84 -4.21
N GLN A 391 -2.59 33.17 -3.05
CA GLN A 391 -2.80 34.27 -1.89
C GLN A 391 -2.37 35.67 -2.46
N ASN A 392 -1.81 36.90 -2.26
CA ASN A 392 -0.84 37.73 -3.02
C ASN A 392 -0.55 37.46 -4.70
N SER A 393 -0.46 36.30 -5.41
CA SER A 393 -0.14 36.14 -6.91
C SER A 393 -1.40 36.00 -7.63
N ASP A 394 -2.38 35.54 -6.95
CA ASP A 394 -3.70 35.95 -7.24
C ASP A 394 -4.10 35.38 -8.46
N THR A 395 -3.77 34.07 -8.64
CA THR A 395 -3.82 32.82 -9.42
C THR A 395 -3.74 31.24 -8.87
N ILE A 396 -4.71 30.29 -9.11
CA ILE A 396 -4.50 28.74 -9.41
C ILE A 396 -3.13 27.77 -9.86
N SER A 397 -1.87 27.75 -9.45
CA SER A 397 -0.96 26.55 -9.65
C SER A 397 -1.23 24.90 -9.73
N ILE A 398 -1.91 24.08 -10.65
CA ILE A 398 -1.48 22.74 -11.41
C ILE A 398 -0.21 21.80 -11.50
N CYS A 399 0.47 21.31 -10.46
CA CYS A 399 1.20 20.06 -9.92
C CYS A 399 1.24 17.18 -11.05
N LEU A 400 1.67 16.84 -12.24
CA LEU A 400 1.49 15.63 -12.80
C LEU A 400 2.32 14.74 -11.80
N GLY A 401 2.05 13.57 -11.22
CA GLY A 401 2.98 12.88 -10.32
C GLY A 401 3.60 11.58 -10.84
N TYR A 402 4.93 11.51 -10.82
CA TYR A 402 5.66 10.66 -11.78
C TYR A 402 5.43 9.13 -11.64
N GLY A 403 4.59 8.69 -10.72
CA GLY A 403 4.36 7.29 -10.33
C GLY A 403 5.46 6.82 -9.40
N ASN A 404 6.19 7.75 -8.77
CA ASN A 404 7.34 7.44 -7.91
C ASN A 404 7.64 8.38 -6.75
N GLY A 405 6.91 9.48 -6.68
CA GLY A 405 7.08 10.38 -5.64
C GLY A 405 7.70 11.70 -6.15
N SER A 406 7.30 12.23 -7.33
CA SER A 406 7.80 13.52 -7.84
C SER A 406 6.92 14.33 -8.89
N PHE A 407 7.14 15.65 -9.34
CA PHE A 407 6.27 16.75 -10.04
C PHE A 407 6.80 18.11 -10.79
N GLU A 408 6.01 18.85 -11.70
CA GLU A 408 6.37 19.70 -12.99
C GLU A 408 6.24 21.05 -12.46
N ASP A 409 7.33 21.75 -12.61
CA ASP A 409 7.26 23.08 -13.07
C ASP A 409 5.89 23.38 -13.62
N GLU A 410 5.26 24.25 -12.93
CA GLU A 410 3.85 24.57 -12.81
C GLU A 410 3.15 25.48 -13.94
N LYS A 411 1.85 25.27 -14.27
CA LYS A 411 0.69 26.02 -15.10
C LYS A 411 -0.17 27.13 -14.44
N THR A 412 0.35 28.29 -14.52
CA THR A 412 -0.17 29.44 -13.89
C THR A 412 -1.51 30.25 -14.55
N PHE A 413 -2.88 29.98 -14.30
CA PHE A 413 -4.35 30.68 -14.30
C PHE A 413 -4.89 31.99 -13.38
N SER A 414 -6.06 32.68 -13.57
CA SER A 414 -6.64 33.99 -13.04
C SER A 414 -8.12 34.26 -12.35
N ILE A 415 -8.89 33.66 -11.27
CA ILE A 415 -9.10 33.79 -9.66
C ILE A 415 -9.49 35.33 -9.22
N GLY A 416 -9.29 36.07 -8.08
CA GLY A 416 -9.68 37.44 -7.48
C GLY A 416 -8.48 38.22 -6.61
N VAL A 417 -8.62 39.23 -5.71
CA VAL A 417 -7.57 39.80 -4.74
C VAL A 417 -7.44 39.09 -3.34
N SER A 418 -6.86 39.47 -2.21
CA SER A 418 -6.80 38.76 -0.90
C SER A 418 -7.54 37.35 -0.43
N SER A 419 -7.69 36.01 -0.86
CA SER A 419 -7.06 34.52 -0.62
C SER A 419 -7.02 33.28 0.36
N ARG A 420 -7.83 32.19 0.35
CA ARG A 420 -7.99 31.05 1.40
C ARG A 420 -7.88 29.44 1.64
N THR A 421 -8.42 28.45 0.75
CA THR A 421 -8.50 26.83 0.62
C THR A 421 -9.23 25.85 -0.50
N VAL A 422 -9.44 24.57 -0.67
CA VAL A 422 -10.11 23.92 -1.84
C VAL A 422 -10.96 22.68 -1.64
N ALA A 423 -11.25 22.18 -2.83
CA ALA A 423 -11.56 20.92 -3.21
C ALA A 423 -12.34 20.89 -4.47
N VAL A 424 -13.07 19.77 -4.66
CA VAL A 424 -13.01 18.83 -5.79
C VAL A 424 -14.37 17.78 -5.90
N GLY A 425 -14.77 17.24 -7.07
CA GLY A 425 -14.93 15.91 -7.62
C GLY A 425 -15.60 16.18 -8.92
N ASP A 426 -16.56 15.33 -9.13
CA ASP A 426 -17.53 15.31 -10.17
C ASP A 426 -18.23 16.50 -10.95
N PHE A 427 -17.88 17.74 -11.20
CA PHE A 427 -18.84 18.82 -11.25
C PHE A 427 -20.00 18.77 -12.27
N ASN A 428 -19.97 18.27 -13.48
CA ASN A 428 -21.19 18.37 -14.27
C ASN A 428 -22.01 17.13 -14.45
N SER A 429 -21.84 15.92 -13.96
CA SER A 429 -22.60 14.71 -14.50
C SER A 429 -22.08 13.82 -15.59
N ASP A 430 -21.06 14.39 -16.05
CA ASP A 430 -20.13 14.14 -17.04
C ASP A 430 -18.80 13.25 -16.97
N ASN A 431 -18.68 12.15 -16.26
CA ASN A 431 -17.35 11.38 -16.07
C ASN A 431 -15.84 11.94 -16.15
N ARG A 432 -15.47 13.23 -16.29
CA ARG A 432 -14.09 13.90 -16.16
C ARG A 432 -13.79 14.39 -14.70
N LEU A 433 -12.66 14.95 -14.15
CA LEU A 433 -12.15 15.98 -13.08
C LEU A 433 -12.22 17.62 -13.19
N ASP A 434 -12.56 18.29 -12.09
CA ASP A 434 -12.98 19.67 -11.82
C ASP A 434 -12.58 20.05 -10.46
N ILE A 435 -12.58 21.29 -10.00
CA ILE A 435 -12.20 22.10 -8.88
C ILE A 435 -12.84 23.16 -7.93
N VAL A 436 -13.95 23.97 -7.74
CA VAL A 436 -14.22 25.40 -7.01
C VAL A 436 -13.29 26.06 -6.25
N VAL A 437 -13.04 27.41 -6.08
CA VAL A 437 -12.12 28.29 -5.21
C VAL A 437 -12.70 29.26 -4.14
N VAL A 438 -12.31 30.13 -3.20
CA VAL A 438 -13.12 31.16 -2.32
C VAL A 438 -12.40 32.36 -2.21
N ASN A 439 -12.75 33.56 -1.72
CA ASN A 439 -12.06 34.96 -1.62
C ASN A 439 -11.92 36.10 -0.50
N SER A 440 -10.98 36.27 0.47
CA SER A 440 -10.33 37.21 1.40
C SER A 440 -10.57 38.61 1.93
N GLU A 441 -9.75 39.53 1.60
CA GLU A 441 -10.29 40.86 1.68
C GLU A 441 -11.32 41.01 0.50
N SER A 442 -11.89 39.93 -0.21
CA SER A 442 -12.77 39.98 -1.42
C SER A 442 -14.18 39.92 -1.17
N ASN A 443 -14.73 38.90 -0.53
CA ASN A 443 -16.10 38.82 -0.35
C ASN A 443 -16.93 37.94 -1.43
N THR A 444 -16.70 37.28 -2.64
CA THR A 444 -17.26 36.26 -3.74
C THR A 444 -16.88 34.64 -3.87
N ILE A 445 -17.26 33.45 -4.33
CA ILE A 445 -16.60 32.19 -4.87
C ILE A 445 -15.89 32.66 -6.29
N GLY A 446 -14.80 32.40 -7.05
CA GLY A 446 -14.39 31.53 -8.30
C GLY A 446 -14.41 30.01 -8.91
N ILE A 447 -14.78 29.73 -10.19
CA ILE A 447 -15.09 28.37 -10.88
C ILE A 447 -14.47 28.12 -12.25
N PHE A 448 -14.27 26.82 -12.22
CA PHE A 448 -13.61 25.89 -12.95
C PHE A 448 -14.37 24.44 -13.33
N LEU A 449 -15.39 24.22 -14.08
CA LEU A 449 -15.47 22.97 -14.98
C LEU A 449 -14.53 22.28 -16.07
N GLY A 450 -13.94 21.23 -15.74
CA GLY A 450 -12.70 21.06 -16.22
C GLY A 450 -12.96 19.84 -17.05
N TYR A 451 -12.41 20.13 -18.17
CA TYR A 451 -12.60 19.54 -19.41
C TYR A 451 -12.25 17.92 -19.45
N GLY A 452 -11.74 17.00 -18.50
CA GLY A 452 -10.60 15.78 -18.50
C GLY A 452 -8.91 15.47 -18.90
N ASN A 453 -7.66 15.89 -19.50
CA ASN A 453 -6.69 16.81 -20.36
C ASN A 453 -5.39 17.45 -19.67
N GLY A 454 -5.46 17.89 -18.42
CA GLY A 454 -5.05 19.24 -18.03
C GLY A 454 -5.80 20.75 -18.17
N SER A 455 -6.95 21.41 -18.25
CA SER A 455 -7.03 22.87 -18.66
C SER A 455 -8.27 23.24 -18.20
N PHE A 456 -8.36 24.52 -18.14
CA PHE A 456 -9.49 24.83 -17.43
C PHE A 456 -10.07 26.12 -17.77
N GLU A 457 -11.34 25.93 -17.91
CA GLU A 457 -12.28 26.94 -18.15
C GLU A 457 -11.88 28.74 -18.04
N ASP A 458 -12.62 29.91 -18.19
CA ASP A 458 -13.04 31.19 -17.46
C ASP A 458 -14.12 31.30 -16.29
N GLN A 459 -14.05 32.40 -15.56
CA GLN A 459 -14.63 32.49 -14.27
C GLN A 459 -15.95 33.39 -14.26
N LYS A 460 -17.21 32.84 -14.16
CA LYS A 460 -18.49 32.93 -13.22
C LYS A 460 -18.67 33.38 -11.77
N THR A 461 -18.33 34.56 -11.42
CA THR A 461 -18.33 34.87 -10.00
C THR A 461 -19.83 35.23 -9.52
N TYR A 462 -20.65 34.42 -8.77
CA TYR A 462 -21.34 34.21 -7.39
C TYR A 462 -21.18 34.78 -5.95
N LEU A 463 -21.14 36.03 -5.65
CA LEU A 463 -20.90 36.44 -4.29
C LEU A 463 -21.96 35.66 -2.98
N THR A 464 -22.05 35.40 -1.44
CA THR A 464 -21.37 34.87 0.10
C THR A 464 -21.31 35.75 1.53
N ASP A 465 -20.18 36.05 2.34
CA ASP A 465 -20.05 36.96 3.55
C ASP A 465 -18.72 37.87 4.06
N LEU A 466 -18.53 38.88 5.02
CA LEU A 466 -17.25 39.66 5.43
C LEU A 466 -15.91 38.89 5.50
N VAL A 467 -14.65 39.28 5.67
CA VAL A 467 -13.46 38.34 5.54
C VAL A 467 -13.73 36.68 5.35
N PRO A 468 -14.26 35.85 4.32
CA PRO A 468 -13.97 34.51 4.15
C PRO A 468 -12.66 34.01 3.83
N SER A 469 -12.51 32.87 4.14
CA SER A 469 -11.42 32.28 4.56
C SER A 469 -10.88 30.82 3.74
N SER A 470 -11.56 29.70 3.24
CA SER A 470 -11.56 28.23 2.83
C SER A 470 -12.72 27.27 2.05
N VAL A 471 -12.59 25.94 1.77
CA VAL A 471 -13.40 24.97 1.00
C VAL A 471 -13.03 23.27 1.10
N ALA A 472 -13.69 22.25 0.29
CA ALA A 472 -13.93 20.75 0.35
C ALA A 472 -15.08 19.80 -0.43
N VAL A 473 -15.31 18.44 -0.74
CA VAL A 473 -16.53 17.90 -1.62
C VAL A 473 -17.01 16.31 -1.59
N GLY A 474 -18.09 15.39 -1.98
CA GLY A 474 -19.66 14.98 -2.40
C GLY A 474 -21.31 15.45 -2.09
N ASP A 475 -22.32 14.59 -2.02
CA ASP A 475 -23.83 14.54 -1.89
C ASP A 475 -24.91 15.03 -0.74
N PHE A 476 -24.88 16.15 0.03
CA PHE A 476 -25.79 16.87 1.00
C PHE A 476 -27.28 16.67 1.24
N ASP A 477 -27.95 16.03 0.33
CA ASP A 477 -29.35 15.99 -0.12
C ASP A 477 -29.72 14.91 -1.06
N ASN A 478 -28.72 14.32 -1.60
CA ASN A 478 -28.91 13.18 -2.34
C ASN A 478 -29.99 13.06 -3.34
N ASP A 479 -29.63 13.58 -4.42
CA ASP A 479 -30.12 13.25 -5.71
C ASP A 479 -29.32 12.09 -6.97
N ASN A 480 -28.01 11.62 -7.44
CA ASN A 480 -26.46 11.82 -7.90
C ASN A 480 -25.54 13.05 -8.53
N ARG A 481 -25.21 14.18 -7.85
CA ARG A 481 -24.76 15.55 -8.31
C ARG A 481 -24.06 16.69 -7.54
N LEU A 482 -22.71 16.78 -7.57
CA LEU A 482 -21.73 17.35 -6.56
C LEU A 482 -22.23 18.31 -5.48
N ASP A 483 -21.72 18.59 -4.27
CA ASP A 483 -21.95 19.89 -3.59
C ASP A 483 -20.89 20.57 -2.32
N ILE A 484 -20.27 21.68 -1.70
CA ILE A 484 -20.21 23.22 -1.33
C ILE A 484 -20.85 24.25 -0.22
N VAL A 485 -20.36 24.34 0.97
CA VAL A 485 -20.36 25.48 2.15
C VAL A 485 -18.96 26.37 1.83
N VAL A 486 -18.57 27.59 1.85
CA VAL A 486 -17.45 28.36 2.63
C VAL A 486 -17.21 29.08 4.28
N ALA A 487 -16.14 29.11 5.17
CA ALA A 487 -15.39 30.01 6.30
C ALA A 487 -15.94 31.14 6.94
N HIS A 488 -15.41 32.19 7.56
CA HIS A 488 -16.02 33.46 7.73
C HIS A 488 -15.47 34.63 8.61
N GLU A 489 -14.30 35.30 8.40
CA GLU A 489 -13.28 36.09 9.28
C GLU A 489 -13.65 37.32 10.02
N GLY A 490 -14.28 38.20 9.33
CA GLY A 490 -14.44 39.50 9.93
C GLY A 490 -15.73 39.54 10.73
N SER A 491 -16.53 38.49 10.61
CA SER A 491 -17.96 38.52 10.89
C SER A 491 -18.45 37.39 11.61
N ASN A 492 -17.64 36.31 11.51
CA ASN A 492 -17.67 35.41 12.52
C ASN A 492 -18.88 34.44 12.14
N THR A 493 -19.06 33.39 11.28
CA THR A 493 -20.40 32.82 10.95
C THR A 493 -20.48 31.15 10.71
N VAL A 494 -21.19 30.14 9.91
CA VAL A 494 -20.93 29.10 8.66
C VAL A 494 -21.76 29.02 7.21
N ILE A 495 -22.83 29.08 6.42
CA ILE A 495 -23.48 28.73 5.02
C ILE A 495 -23.43 27.36 4.10
N VAL A 496 -24.18 26.69 3.19
CA VAL A 496 -23.69 25.75 1.93
C VAL A 496 -23.88 25.89 0.44
N PHE A 497 -23.95 25.27 -0.73
CA PHE A 497 -24.53 25.59 -2.09
C PHE A 497 -25.32 24.23 -2.54
N LEU A 498 -26.43 23.95 -3.24
CA LEU A 498 -27.04 22.92 -4.36
C LEU A 498 -26.79 22.33 -5.91
N GLY A 499 -26.56 21.14 -6.36
CA GLY A 499 -25.77 20.83 -7.58
C GLY A 499 -26.65 20.53 -8.67
N TYR A 500 -26.91 21.57 -9.47
CA TYR A 500 -27.90 21.53 -10.53
C TYR A 500 -27.07 20.92 -11.90
N GLU A 501 -27.48 20.11 -12.93
CA GLU A 501 -27.43 20.15 -14.47
C GLU A 501 -27.03 21.38 -15.25
N ASN A 502 -26.27 22.25 -14.62
CA ASN A 502 -25.62 23.31 -15.28
C ASN A 502 -24.55 23.92 -14.45
N GLY A 503 -23.95 23.30 -13.40
CA GLY A 503 -23.02 23.97 -12.49
C GLY A 503 -23.07 25.46 -12.63
N SER A 504 -24.24 26.01 -12.34
CA SER A 504 -24.28 27.05 -11.40
C SER A 504 -24.47 26.46 -10.05
N PHE A 505 -24.40 27.38 -9.11
CA PHE A 505 -24.86 27.46 -7.74
C PHE A 505 -26.13 28.18 -7.32
N GLU A 506 -26.38 28.32 -6.00
CA GLU A 506 -27.43 28.85 -5.08
C GLU A 506 -27.01 28.90 -3.59
N VAL A 507 -27.24 29.87 -2.72
CA VAL A 507 -27.04 29.92 -1.19
C VAL A 507 -28.35 29.27 -0.51
N GLU A 508 -28.62 28.22 0.52
CA GLU A 508 -29.64 27.21 1.40
C GLU A 508 -30.29 27.32 2.92
N LYS A 509 -29.67 27.49 4.06
CA LYS A 509 -29.69 28.69 5.08
C LYS A 509 -28.49 29.62 5.64
N THR A 510 -28.22 30.95 5.50
CA THR A 510 -27.11 31.60 6.28
C THR A 510 -27.55 31.60 7.71
N TYR A 511 -27.11 30.68 8.49
CA TYR A 511 -24.88 29.83 10.19
C TYR A 511 -23.73 30.84 10.74
N SER A 512 -23.64 31.30 11.99
CA SER A 512 -22.52 31.63 13.00
C SER A 512 -21.49 30.62 13.80
N THR A 513 -20.14 30.31 13.77
CA THR A 513 -18.81 29.51 14.29
C THR A 513 -17.84 29.77 15.54
N GLY A 514 -16.56 29.94 15.60
CA GLY A 514 -16.04 30.89 16.64
C GLY A 514 -15.60 32.31 16.18
N SER A 515 -15.20 33.39 16.99
CA SER A 515 -14.04 34.53 16.85
C SER A 515 -12.66 34.49 16.00
N ILE A 516 -12.54 34.55 14.65
CA ILE A 516 -11.44 34.29 13.68
C ILE A 516 -11.28 32.90 12.99
N PRO A 517 -12.34 32.19 12.56
CA PRO A 517 -12.55 31.16 11.51
C PRO A 517 -12.06 30.74 10.16
N SER A 518 -11.10 29.91 10.06
CA SER A 518 -10.33 29.64 8.96
C SER A 518 -10.40 28.45 7.90
N SER A 519 -11.51 27.77 7.47
CA SER A 519 -11.57 26.37 6.95
C SER A 519 -12.45 25.00 7.11
N VAL A 520 -12.54 24.04 6.16
CA VAL A 520 -13.57 23.09 5.89
C VAL A 520 -13.14 22.00 4.92
N ALA A 521 -13.93 21.00 4.59
CA ALA A 521 -13.74 19.52 4.25
C ALA A 521 -14.84 18.53 5.10
N VAL A 522 -15.59 17.60 4.58
CA VAL A 522 -16.65 16.58 5.14
C VAL A 522 -16.42 15.04 5.90
N GLY A 523 -17.15 13.97 6.18
CA GLY A 523 -16.76 12.47 6.16
C GLY A 523 -17.88 11.51 5.94
N ASP A 524 -18.09 10.24 6.35
CA ASP A 524 -18.68 9.29 7.42
C ASP A 524 -18.62 9.07 8.93
N PHE A 525 -18.20 9.93 9.78
CA PHE A 525 -18.50 10.16 11.20
C PHE A 525 -19.74 10.02 12.05
N ASN A 526 -20.91 9.34 11.82
CA ASN A 526 -22.05 8.56 12.52
C ASN A 526 -22.42 7.31 11.87
N ASN A 527 -21.87 6.95 10.74
CA ASN A 527 -22.35 5.72 10.17
C ASN A 527 -23.84 5.77 10.14
N ASP A 528 -24.36 6.57 9.26
CA ASP A 528 -25.76 6.36 9.05
C ASP A 528 -26.28 5.82 7.62
N LYS A 529 -25.64 5.90 6.39
CA LYS A 529 -26.06 6.27 4.88
C LYS A 529 -26.06 7.65 3.84
N ARG A 530 -25.81 9.06 3.82
CA ARG A 530 -25.62 10.43 4.62
C ARG A 530 -24.36 11.13 4.99
N LEU A 531 -23.64 11.63 3.99
CA LEU A 531 -22.86 12.82 4.08
C LEU A 531 -22.85 13.64 5.38
N ASP A 532 -21.65 14.07 5.80
CA ASP A 532 -20.93 14.99 6.67
C ASP A 532 -20.45 16.61 6.58
N PHE A 533 -19.64 17.75 6.56
CA PHE A 533 -19.31 19.17 7.17
C PHE A 533 -18.84 19.86 8.58
N VAL A 534 -17.66 20.35 8.94
CA VAL A 534 -17.25 20.65 10.36
C VAL A 534 -16.58 22.08 10.28
N VAL A 535 -16.07 23.00 11.07
CA VAL A 535 -15.05 24.01 10.66
C VAL A 535 -14.06 24.27 11.67
N THR A 536 -12.89 24.88 11.63
CA THR A 536 -11.91 25.45 12.91
C THR A 536 -11.17 26.69 13.67
N ASN A 537 -10.88 26.70 14.90
CA ASN A 537 -10.76 27.85 15.63
C ASN A 537 -9.47 28.97 15.72
N GLN A 538 -8.80 30.06 14.96
CA GLN A 538 -7.78 31.33 15.13
C GLN A 538 -7.64 32.31 16.44
N GLY A 539 -7.91 33.65 16.45
CA GLY A 539 -8.61 34.39 17.59
C GLY A 539 -9.77 34.04 18.67
N SER A 540 -10.71 33.03 18.77
CA SER A 540 -10.78 31.96 19.90
C SER A 540 -9.44 31.29 19.82
N ASP A 541 -9.09 29.94 19.73
CA ASP A 541 -9.03 28.70 20.73
C ASP A 541 -9.51 27.54 19.55
N THR A 542 -10.61 27.07 18.88
CA THR A 542 -11.37 25.73 19.02
C THR A 542 -12.30 25.04 17.77
N VAL A 543 -13.09 23.89 17.64
CA VAL A 543 -13.33 23.25 16.25
C VAL A 543 -14.60 22.59 16.12
N THR A 544 -15.18 22.64 14.94
CA THR A 544 -16.47 23.00 14.77
C THR A 544 -17.25 21.95 14.14
N VAL A 545 -17.96 21.15 14.91
CA VAL A 545 -18.78 20.09 14.42
C VAL A 545 -20.28 20.26 14.56
N PHE A 546 -20.85 20.18 13.39
CA PHE A 546 -22.18 20.26 12.96
C PHE A 546 -22.70 19.08 12.35
N LEU A 547 -23.83 18.76 12.76
CA LEU A 547 -24.55 17.80 12.16
C LEU A 547 -25.83 17.88 11.38
N GLY A 548 -26.06 18.38 10.21
CA GLY A 548 -27.15 17.86 9.38
C GLY A 548 -28.29 16.85 9.62
N TYR A 549 -29.15 16.91 8.77
CA TYR A 549 -29.98 15.81 8.46
C TYR A 549 -29.71 14.47 7.06
N GLY A 550 -29.25 14.37 5.76
CA GLY A 550 -29.51 14.76 4.35
C GLY A 550 -30.80 15.28 3.83
N ASN A 551 -30.63 16.49 3.34
CA ASN A 551 -31.59 17.56 3.29
C ASN A 551 -31.06 18.93 3.76
N GLY A 552 -29.80 18.97 4.16
CA GLY A 552 -29.02 20.18 3.85
C GLY A 552 -29.00 21.04 4.98
N PHE A 553 -29.78 20.65 5.98
CA PHE A 553 -30.24 21.47 7.03
C PHE A 553 -29.39 20.91 8.12
N PHE A 554 -28.50 21.75 8.67
CA PHE A 554 -27.58 21.70 9.78
C PHE A 554 -28.15 22.42 11.40
N GLU A 555 -28.83 22.00 12.63
CA GLU A 555 -28.91 20.92 13.86
C GLU A 555 -28.11 21.79 14.79
N ASN A 556 -28.36 22.02 16.04
CA ASN A 556 -27.42 22.90 16.64
C ASN A 556 -25.99 22.45 16.74
N GLN A 557 -25.42 23.60 16.74
CA GLN A 557 -24.42 24.15 17.49
C GLN A 557 -23.48 23.08 18.53
N LYS A 558 -22.23 22.36 18.49
CA LYS A 558 -21.09 21.82 19.54
C LYS A 558 -19.47 21.92 19.86
N PRO A 559 -18.65 22.60 20.86
CA PRO A 559 -16.80 22.94 20.22
C PRO A 559 -15.55 22.46 20.87
N TYR A 560 -14.54 22.42 20.03
CA TYR A 560 -13.48 21.48 20.32
C TYR A 560 -12.13 22.18 20.43
N LEU A 561 -11.16 21.86 21.28
CA LEU A 561 -10.15 22.83 21.71
C LEU A 561 -8.62 22.56 21.38
N THR A 562 -7.97 23.14 20.27
CA THR A 562 -6.61 23.76 19.64
C THR A 562 -5.12 24.54 19.79
N GLY A 563 -4.14 24.78 18.85
CA GLY A 563 -2.96 25.61 19.17
C GLY A 563 -2.68 26.84 18.32
N SER A 564 -2.03 27.80 18.86
CA SER A 564 -2.26 29.19 18.55
C SER A 564 -1.98 29.56 17.07
N HIS A 565 -2.72 30.47 16.41
CA HIS A 565 -3.60 30.51 15.11
C HIS A 565 -4.50 29.43 14.14
N PRO A 566 -5.46 28.32 14.27
CA PRO A 566 -5.70 27.35 13.25
C PRO A 566 -5.91 28.00 11.89
N PHE A 567 -5.84 27.34 10.78
CA PHE A 567 -6.09 27.82 9.54
C PHE A 567 -6.58 26.85 8.41
N SER A 568 -6.58 25.51 8.40
CA SER A 568 -7.12 24.52 7.44
C SER A 568 -7.23 22.98 7.99
N VAL A 569 -7.57 21.64 7.58
CA VAL A 569 -8.67 20.49 7.46
C VAL A 569 -9.07 19.36 6.29
N ALA A 570 -8.58 18.23 5.82
CA ALA A 570 -9.26 16.97 5.28
C ALA A 570 -9.69 15.54 5.92
N VAL A 571 -10.15 14.37 5.31
CA VAL A 571 -11.02 13.30 6.03
C VAL A 571 -11.43 12.03 5.39
N GLY A 572 -11.73 11.07 6.29
CA GLY A 572 -11.71 9.59 6.24
C GLY A 572 -10.62 8.89 7.09
N ASP A 573 -9.64 8.11 6.50
CA ASP A 573 -8.98 6.77 6.68
C ASP A 573 -7.48 6.56 6.83
N PHE A 574 -6.76 7.38 7.43
CA PHE A 574 -5.37 7.07 7.67
C PHE A 574 -4.94 5.67 8.33
N ASN A 575 -5.71 4.58 8.61
CA ASN A 575 -5.23 3.35 9.39
C ASN A 575 -5.77 2.07 8.84
N ASN A 576 -6.52 2.17 7.78
CA ASN A 576 -7.69 1.37 7.62
C ASN A 576 -8.30 0.91 9.00
N ASP A 577 -9.17 1.68 9.73
CA ASP A 577 -10.33 1.42 10.72
C ASP A 577 -11.88 1.07 10.30
N ASN A 578 -12.72 1.81 9.59
CA ASN A 578 -13.62 1.80 8.40
C ASN A 578 -14.42 3.08 8.71
N ARG A 579 -13.64 4.09 9.19
CA ARG A 579 -13.91 5.24 10.01
C ARG A 579 -13.07 6.43 9.69
N SER A 580 -13.46 7.65 9.90
CA SER A 580 -12.93 8.94 9.38
C SER A 580 -12.76 9.72 10.63
N ASP A 581 -12.06 10.74 10.37
CA ASP A 581 -11.00 10.85 11.15
C ASP A 581 -10.65 12.27 10.61
N ILE A 582 -10.23 13.14 11.52
CA ILE A 582 -9.88 14.55 11.30
C ILE A 582 -8.54 14.82 11.66
N VAL A 583 -8.02 15.81 11.09
CA VAL A 583 -6.71 16.28 11.11
C VAL A 583 -6.89 17.71 11.47
N VAL A 584 -6.11 18.40 12.21
CA VAL A 584 -6.02 19.77 12.63
C VAL A 584 -5.03 20.73 12.04
N ALA A 585 -5.20 21.68 11.15
CA ALA A 585 -4.58 22.88 11.08
C ALA A 585 -4.81 24.47 11.34
N ASN A 586 -4.16 25.58 11.86
CA ASN A 586 -3.03 26.15 12.68
C ASN A 586 -1.85 27.05 12.06
N LEU A 587 -2.05 28.31 11.86
CA LEU A 587 -1.00 29.32 11.65
C LEU A 587 0.78 30.67 14.29
N TYR A 588 0.30 31.03 15.49
CA TYR A 588 1.11 31.73 16.49
C TYR A 588 1.99 30.81 17.34
N SER A 589 2.17 29.65 16.78
CA SER A 589 2.70 28.48 17.44
C SER A 589 3.22 27.47 16.46
N ASN A 590 3.14 27.82 15.16
CA ASN A 590 3.89 27.22 14.14
C ASN A 590 3.41 25.61 14.32
N THR A 591 2.22 24.95 14.00
CA THR A 591 1.69 23.51 14.17
C THR A 591 0.66 22.92 13.05
N VAL A 592 0.16 21.65 12.86
CA VAL A 592 -0.96 20.71 12.38
C VAL A 592 -1.40 19.54 13.49
N SER A 593 -2.49 19.70 14.26
CA SER A 593 -3.33 18.67 15.03
C SER A 593 -4.30 17.52 14.68
N VAL A 594 -4.19 16.23 14.96
CA VAL A 594 -5.24 15.19 14.47
C VAL A 594 -6.07 14.47 15.49
N PHE A 595 -7.15 13.68 15.45
CA PHE A 595 -8.23 13.44 16.53
C PHE A 595 -9.03 12.32 16.19
N LEU A 596 -8.51 11.35 16.76
CA LEU A 596 -9.03 10.26 16.24
C LEU A 596 -10.80 10.14 16.76
N HIS A 597 -12.11 10.07 16.24
CA HIS A 597 -13.47 9.31 16.77
C HIS A 597 -13.29 8.15 17.80
N TYR A 598 -14.00 7.88 18.92
CA TYR A 598 -13.86 6.64 19.81
C TYR A 598 -15.21 6.00 20.28
N ASP A 599 -15.40 4.65 20.26
CA ASP A 599 -16.20 3.89 21.28
C ASP A 599 -15.26 3.46 22.43
N SER A 600 -14.84 4.41 23.26
CA SER A 600 -14.47 4.19 24.66
C SER A 600 -13.37 3.15 24.99
N VAL A 601 -12.15 3.58 25.33
CA VAL A 601 -11.54 3.79 26.68
C VAL A 601 -10.00 3.88 26.48
N PRO A 602 -9.23 4.82 27.10
CA PRO A 602 -7.79 4.92 26.84
C PRO A 602 -6.97 3.88 27.62
N LEU A 603 -5.98 3.20 27.01
CA LEU A 603 -4.96 2.42 27.74
C LEU A 603 -4.08 3.39 28.54
N THR A 604 -4.34 3.54 29.84
CA THR A 604 -3.70 4.56 30.66
C THR A 604 -2.45 4.07 31.42
N THR A 605 -1.92 2.86 31.15
CA THR A 605 -0.87 2.22 31.96
C THR A 605 0.01 1.15 31.27
N GLU A 606 1.22 1.50 30.82
CA GLU A 606 2.34 0.57 30.59
C GLU A 606 2.68 -0.22 31.87
N ASN A 607 2.73 -1.55 31.78
CA ASN A 607 3.24 -2.42 32.84
C ASN A 607 4.50 -3.16 32.35
N ALA A 608 5.67 -2.85 32.93
CA ALA A 608 6.89 -3.63 32.73
C ALA A 608 6.80 -4.99 33.48
N PHE A 609 7.11 -6.09 32.79
CA PHE A 609 7.15 -7.44 33.38
C PHE A 609 8.57 -8.02 33.33
N ALA A 610 9.46 -7.45 34.15
CA ALA A 610 10.70 -8.11 34.56
C ALA A 610 10.54 -8.71 35.97
N ILE A 611 10.99 -9.95 36.19
CA ILE A 611 10.93 -10.61 37.52
C ILE A 611 11.97 -9.98 38.47
N ASP A 612 13.05 -9.41 37.93
CA ASP A 612 14.13 -8.73 38.64
C ASP A 612 15.01 -7.95 37.65
N ASP A 613 15.77 -6.94 38.07
CA ASP A 613 16.75 -6.21 37.21
C ASP A 613 17.89 -7.11 36.65
N ALA A 614 18.03 -8.37 37.09
CA ALA A 614 19.05 -9.32 36.64
C ALA A 614 18.59 -10.34 35.59
N SER A 615 17.44 -10.15 34.93
CA SER A 615 16.80 -11.23 34.17
C SER A 615 17.26 -11.46 32.73
N LEU A 616 18.06 -10.55 32.16
CA LEU A 616 18.55 -10.52 30.77
C LEU A 616 17.73 -11.37 29.79
N LEU A 617 16.66 -10.81 29.21
CA LEU A 617 15.68 -11.58 28.45
C LEU A 617 16.29 -12.02 27.11
N LYS A 618 16.18 -13.30 26.72
CA LYS A 618 16.71 -13.80 25.43
C LYS A 618 15.69 -14.31 24.43
N ALA A 619 14.55 -14.83 24.88
CA ALA A 619 13.54 -15.37 23.99
C ALA A 619 12.16 -15.22 24.62
N VAL A 620 11.16 -15.12 23.75
CA VAL A 620 9.77 -14.99 24.09
C VAL A 620 8.96 -15.98 23.26
N ALA A 621 8.11 -16.80 23.88
CA ALA A 621 7.04 -17.49 23.17
C ALA A 621 5.66 -16.96 23.63
N VAL A 622 4.71 -16.89 22.70
CA VAL A 622 3.33 -16.39 22.90
C VAL A 622 2.37 -17.47 22.45
N VAL A 623 1.74 -18.18 23.38
CA VAL A 623 0.74 -19.22 23.12
C VAL A 623 -0.27 -19.21 24.27
N ASP A 624 -1.52 -19.60 24.04
CA ASP A 624 -2.54 -19.82 25.08
C ASP A 624 -2.22 -21.10 25.91
N PHE A 625 -1.42 -20.97 26.97
CA PHE A 625 -1.04 -22.08 27.88
C PHE A 625 -2.18 -22.57 28.81
N ASN A 626 -3.26 -21.80 28.96
CA ASN A 626 -4.39 -22.15 29.84
C ASN A 626 -5.72 -22.45 29.12
N ASN A 627 -5.68 -22.64 27.81
CA ASN A 627 -6.82 -22.88 26.89
C ASN A 627 -8.01 -21.93 27.10
N ASP A 628 -7.77 -20.65 27.45
CA ASP A 628 -8.83 -19.64 27.61
C ASP A 628 -9.15 -18.78 26.36
N ASP A 629 -8.64 -19.21 25.20
CA ASP A 629 -8.64 -18.52 23.91
C ASP A 629 -8.03 -17.09 23.96
N VAL A 630 -7.16 -16.82 24.92
CA VAL A 630 -6.41 -15.56 25.04
C VAL A 630 -4.91 -15.85 25.08
N LEU A 631 -4.12 -15.14 24.27
CA LEU A 631 -2.69 -15.38 24.16
C LEU A 631 -1.97 -15.05 25.51
N ASP A 632 -1.07 -15.95 25.92
CA ASP A 632 -0.25 -15.81 27.12
C ASP A 632 1.23 -15.59 26.73
N LEU A 633 2.07 -15.23 27.70
CA LEU A 633 3.45 -14.87 27.48
C LEU A 633 4.39 -15.76 28.28
N VAL A 634 5.38 -16.40 27.65
CA VAL A 634 6.52 -16.98 28.35
C VAL A 634 7.83 -16.33 27.91
N VAL A 635 8.76 -16.11 28.83
CA VAL A 635 10.05 -15.48 28.53
C VAL A 635 11.21 -16.27 29.16
N ALA A 636 12.33 -16.35 28.46
CA ALA A 636 13.57 -16.98 28.93
C ALA A 636 14.42 -15.94 29.64
N ASN A 637 14.69 -16.15 30.92
CA ASN A 637 15.43 -15.20 31.74
C ASN A 637 16.88 -15.68 31.91
N TYR A 638 17.73 -15.36 30.93
CA TYR A 638 19.17 -15.73 30.88
C TYR A 638 19.88 -15.49 32.22
N GLY A 639 19.83 -14.28 32.78
CA GLY A 639 20.61 -13.96 33.99
C GLY A 639 20.06 -14.50 35.32
N THR A 640 18.80 -14.94 35.37
CA THR A 640 18.17 -15.48 36.59
C THR A 640 17.88 -16.98 36.54
N ASN A 641 18.42 -17.68 35.53
CA ASN A 641 18.29 -19.11 35.28
C ASN A 641 16.85 -19.66 35.45
N ASN A 642 15.88 -19.00 34.81
CA ASN A 642 14.48 -19.42 34.86
C ASN A 642 13.66 -18.97 33.64
N ILE A 643 12.51 -19.58 33.42
CA ILE A 643 11.47 -19.03 32.56
C ILE A 643 10.37 -18.34 33.39
N GLY A 644 9.74 -17.32 32.81
CA GLY A 644 8.60 -16.67 33.52
C GLY A 644 7.35 -16.44 32.59
N ALA A 645 6.29 -17.16 32.96
CA ALA A 645 5.00 -17.20 32.28
C ALA A 645 3.98 -16.22 32.89
N SER A 646 3.39 -15.35 32.07
CA SER A 646 2.31 -14.42 32.39
C SER A 646 1.04 -14.69 31.56
N PHE A 647 -0.12 -14.81 32.21
CA PHE A 647 -1.39 -15.14 31.55
C PHE A 647 -2.14 -13.88 31.05
N GLY A 648 -2.55 -13.84 29.79
CA GLY A 648 -3.34 -12.75 29.22
C GLY A 648 -4.78 -12.70 29.75
N TYR A 649 -5.39 -11.54 29.58
CA TYR A 649 -6.79 -11.26 29.88
C TYR A 649 -7.40 -10.58 28.64
N ALA A 650 -8.72 -10.74 28.41
CA ALA A 650 -9.36 -10.29 27.16
C ALA A 650 -9.33 -8.75 26.93
N ASN A 651 -8.83 -7.98 27.91
CA ASN A 651 -8.61 -6.53 27.83
C ASN A 651 -7.17 -6.12 27.50
N GLY A 652 -6.36 -7.07 27.00
CA GLY A 652 -4.95 -6.83 26.74
C GLY A 652 -3.94 -6.64 27.87
N THR A 653 -4.30 -7.07 29.07
CA THR A 653 -3.39 -7.03 30.21
C THR A 653 -2.95 -8.41 30.62
N PHE A 654 -1.79 -8.50 31.27
CA PHE A 654 -1.24 -9.78 31.74
C PHE A 654 -1.33 -9.88 33.28
N GLY A 655 -1.70 -11.06 33.80
CA GLY A 655 -1.60 -11.40 35.20
C GLY A 655 -0.15 -11.44 35.70
N LYS A 656 0.05 -11.58 37.02
CA LYS A 656 1.39 -11.61 37.63
C LYS A 656 2.25 -12.74 37.03
N GLN A 657 3.52 -12.46 36.72
CA GLN A 657 4.43 -13.48 36.20
C GLN A 657 4.63 -14.62 37.20
N LEU A 658 4.55 -15.87 36.72
CA LEU A 658 4.89 -17.07 37.46
C LEU A 658 6.28 -17.54 37.03
N LYS A 659 7.13 -17.90 37.99
CA LYS A 659 8.54 -18.21 37.78
C LYS A 659 8.77 -19.73 37.86
N PHE A 660 9.46 -20.31 36.88
CA PHE A 660 9.81 -21.73 36.82
C PHE A 660 11.33 -21.89 36.59
N LEU A 661 12.05 -22.54 37.51
CA LEU A 661 13.51 -22.61 37.46
C LEU A 661 13.93 -23.62 36.39
N THR A 662 14.92 -23.26 35.57
CA THR A 662 15.49 -24.08 34.50
C THR A 662 16.80 -24.78 34.94
N GLY A 663 17.25 -24.62 36.19
CA GLY A 663 18.45 -25.21 36.77
C GLY A 663 19.52 -24.18 37.13
N SER A 664 20.47 -24.51 38.01
CA SER A 664 21.54 -23.56 38.37
C SER A 664 22.57 -23.39 37.23
N ASN A 665 22.94 -22.15 36.89
CA ASN A 665 23.75 -21.79 35.71
C ASN A 665 23.21 -22.21 34.33
N SER A 666 21.90 -22.45 34.17
CA SER A 666 21.34 -22.92 32.89
C SER A 666 21.41 -21.92 31.73
N HIS A 667 21.39 -20.60 32.00
CA HIS A 667 21.37 -19.54 30.99
C HIS A 667 20.40 -19.81 29.81
N PRO A 668 19.06 -19.81 30.02
CA PRO A 668 18.09 -20.18 28.99
C PRO A 668 18.13 -19.16 27.84
N HIS A 669 18.27 -19.63 26.60
CA HIS A 669 18.55 -18.79 25.41
C HIS A 669 17.48 -18.84 24.30
N SER A 670 16.89 -20.00 24.00
CA SER A 670 15.76 -20.13 23.04
C SER A 670 14.61 -20.96 23.65
N ILE A 671 13.37 -20.73 23.23
CA ILE A 671 12.15 -21.38 23.75
C ILE A 671 11.30 -21.81 22.55
N ALA A 672 10.86 -23.07 22.54
CA ALA A 672 9.78 -23.56 21.68
C ALA A 672 8.57 -23.99 22.53
N ALA A 673 7.35 -23.72 22.06
CA ALA A 673 6.07 -24.00 22.73
C ALA A 673 5.24 -24.94 21.85
N ALA A 674 5.06 -26.19 22.23
CA ALA A 674 4.31 -27.18 21.47
C ALA A 674 3.80 -28.32 22.38
N ASP A 675 2.94 -29.22 21.88
CA ASP A 675 2.48 -30.43 22.59
C ASP A 675 3.55 -31.53 22.53
N PHE A 676 4.62 -31.39 23.32
CA PHE A 676 5.74 -32.34 23.30
C PHE A 676 5.40 -33.72 23.90
N ASP A 677 4.39 -33.84 24.78
CA ASP A 677 3.95 -35.13 25.32
C ASP A 677 2.67 -35.75 24.70
N GLY A 678 2.11 -35.12 23.66
CA GLY A 678 0.92 -35.55 22.94
C GLY A 678 -0.39 -35.56 23.73
N ASP A 679 -0.46 -34.83 24.84
CA ASP A 679 -1.70 -34.71 25.62
C ASP A 679 -2.73 -33.66 25.20
N GLY A 680 -2.43 -32.97 24.12
CA GLY A 680 -3.17 -31.88 23.53
C GLY A 680 -3.11 -30.59 24.32
N GLN A 681 -2.14 -30.44 25.22
CA GLN A 681 -1.89 -29.23 26.00
C GLN A 681 -0.53 -28.66 25.62
N ILE A 682 -0.38 -27.33 25.66
CA ILE A 682 0.90 -26.75 25.26
C ILE A 682 1.93 -26.87 26.36
N ASP A 683 3.05 -27.40 25.96
CA ASP A 683 4.24 -27.48 26.79
C ASP A 683 5.38 -26.53 26.30
N ILE A 684 6.53 -26.49 26.98
CA ILE A 684 7.62 -25.55 26.68
C ILE A 684 8.97 -26.26 26.72
N ALA A 685 9.73 -26.21 25.62
CA ALA A 685 11.13 -26.58 25.55
C ALA A 685 12.01 -25.34 25.65
N VAL A 686 13.18 -25.46 26.29
CA VAL A 686 14.10 -24.34 26.52
C VAL A 686 15.54 -24.78 26.30
N ALA A 687 16.23 -24.18 25.33
CA ALA A 687 17.65 -24.37 25.14
C ALA A 687 18.40 -23.67 26.27
N ASN A 688 19.19 -24.43 27.01
CA ASN A 688 19.94 -23.92 28.14
C ASN A 688 21.45 -23.94 27.79
N ARG A 689 21.97 -22.79 27.34
CA ARG A 689 23.36 -22.68 26.86
C ARG A 689 24.35 -23.09 27.93
N GLY A 690 24.19 -22.62 29.17
CA GLY A 690 25.22 -22.82 30.20
C GLY A 690 25.21 -24.18 30.90
N THR A 691 24.08 -24.89 30.84
CA THR A 691 24.01 -26.31 31.23
C THR A 691 24.08 -27.29 30.06
N LYS A 692 24.26 -26.77 28.83
CA LYS A 692 24.27 -27.50 27.55
C LYS A 692 23.17 -28.59 27.47
N ASN A 693 21.92 -28.24 27.79
CA ASN A 693 20.79 -29.17 27.73
C ASN A 693 19.51 -28.47 27.21
N VAL A 694 18.45 -29.23 26.94
CA VAL A 694 17.11 -28.69 26.67
C VAL A 694 16.21 -29.07 27.86
N GLY A 695 15.74 -28.09 28.63
CA GLY A 695 14.74 -28.31 29.68
C GLY A 695 13.33 -28.34 29.10
N LEU A 696 12.48 -29.26 29.53
CA LEU A 696 11.09 -29.38 29.10
C LEU A 696 10.09 -29.17 30.25
N PHE A 697 9.09 -28.33 30.03
CA PHE A 697 8.06 -27.92 30.98
C PHE A 697 6.68 -28.37 30.44
N ILE A 698 6.16 -29.47 30.96
CA ILE A 698 4.88 -30.05 30.53
C ILE A 698 3.69 -29.31 31.16
N GLY A 699 2.90 -28.62 30.33
CA GLY A 699 1.67 -27.89 30.62
C GLY A 699 0.46 -28.79 30.87
N ASN A 700 -0.29 -28.53 31.93
CA ASN A 700 -1.59 -29.18 32.17
C ASN A 700 -2.82 -28.45 31.60
N GLY A 701 -2.62 -27.48 30.72
CA GLY A 701 -3.64 -26.63 30.09
C GLY A 701 -4.54 -25.83 31.02
N LYS A 702 -4.06 -25.61 32.25
CA LYS A 702 -4.60 -24.67 33.24
C LYS A 702 -3.52 -23.67 33.69
N GLY A 703 -2.39 -23.57 32.96
CA GLY A 703 -1.28 -22.68 33.28
C GLY A 703 -0.45 -23.12 34.50
N ALA A 704 -0.37 -24.43 34.78
CA ALA A 704 0.71 -24.98 35.60
C ALA A 704 1.58 -25.93 34.76
N PHE A 705 2.91 -25.89 35.01
CA PHE A 705 3.89 -26.73 34.32
C PHE A 705 4.54 -27.74 35.30
N GLU A 706 4.69 -29.00 34.89
CA GLU A 706 5.50 -30.05 35.52
C GLU A 706 6.88 -30.06 34.83
N ILE A 707 7.98 -30.08 35.59
CA ILE A 707 9.32 -30.01 34.98
C ILE A 707 9.83 -31.43 34.71
N GLN A 708 10.20 -31.71 33.46
CA GLN A 708 10.98 -32.86 33.05
C GLN A 708 12.35 -32.40 32.48
N TYR A 709 13.47 -32.91 33.00
CA TYR A 709 14.79 -32.61 32.42
C TYR A 709 15.19 -33.68 31.38
N ALA A 710 15.62 -33.28 30.17
CA ALA A 710 16.58 -34.06 29.41
C ALA A 710 17.94 -34.03 30.15
N ASP A 711 18.34 -35.13 30.78
CA ASP A 711 19.63 -35.17 31.47
C ASP A 711 20.81 -35.16 30.47
N ASN A 712 21.67 -34.12 30.51
CA ASN A 712 23.03 -34.06 29.94
C ASN A 712 23.30 -34.79 28.58
N ILE A 713 22.62 -34.44 27.48
CA ILE A 713 22.81 -35.10 26.17
C ILE A 713 23.88 -34.39 25.30
N PHE A 714 24.29 -33.17 25.64
CA PHE A 714 25.02 -32.34 24.68
C PHE A 714 26.37 -31.85 25.22
N ASN A 715 27.44 -32.34 24.58
CA ASN A 715 28.80 -31.80 24.75
C ASN A 715 29.02 -30.46 24.00
N ILE A 716 28.03 -29.99 23.25
CA ILE A 716 28.03 -28.80 22.37
C ILE A 716 26.90 -27.83 22.76
N THR A 717 27.08 -26.52 22.54
CA THR A 717 26.20 -25.46 23.06
C THR A 717 24.96 -25.23 22.17
N PRO A 718 23.72 -25.54 22.62
CA PRO A 718 22.51 -25.36 21.80
C PRO A 718 22.22 -23.87 21.58
N LEU A 719 22.11 -23.43 20.32
CA LEU A 719 21.94 -22.02 19.93
C LEU A 719 20.46 -21.64 19.74
N PHE A 720 19.72 -22.46 18.98
CA PHE A 720 18.32 -22.25 18.62
C PHE A 720 17.56 -23.56 18.64
N ILE A 721 16.30 -23.53 19.03
CA ILE A 721 15.44 -24.71 19.02
C ILE A 721 14.14 -24.37 18.29
N ALA A 722 13.81 -25.15 17.27
CA ALA A 722 12.49 -25.15 16.65
C ALA A 722 11.76 -26.44 17.06
N SER A 723 10.43 -26.45 16.99
CA SER A 723 9.69 -27.67 17.26
C SER A 723 8.53 -27.89 16.30
N THR A 724 8.46 -29.07 15.70
CA THR A 724 7.32 -29.61 14.98
C THR A 724 7.29 -31.14 15.08
N ASP A 725 6.13 -31.78 14.94
CA ASP A 725 5.98 -33.25 14.87
C ASP A 725 6.62 -33.77 13.56
N LEU A 726 7.94 -34.02 13.59
CA LEU A 726 8.67 -34.52 12.44
C LEU A 726 8.41 -35.99 12.09
N ASN A 727 7.99 -36.84 13.03
CA ASN A 727 7.69 -38.25 12.77
C ASN A 727 6.19 -38.62 12.74
N ASN A 728 5.31 -37.62 12.63
CA ASN A 728 3.86 -37.68 12.70
C ASN A 728 3.28 -38.57 13.82
N ASP A 729 3.94 -38.68 14.96
CA ASP A 729 3.42 -39.44 16.11
C ASP A 729 2.38 -38.77 17.03
N GLY A 730 1.94 -37.60 16.62
CA GLY A 730 1.06 -36.71 17.33
C GLY A 730 1.74 -35.93 18.45
N ARG A 731 3.07 -35.88 18.53
CA ARG A 731 3.84 -35.15 19.54
C ARG A 731 4.87 -34.30 18.83
N SER A 732 5.10 -33.07 19.29
CA SER A 732 6.09 -32.22 18.62
C SER A 732 7.53 -32.69 18.94
N ASP A 733 8.38 -32.81 17.93
CA ASP A 733 9.83 -33.05 18.04
C ASP A 733 10.61 -31.73 18.23
N ILE A 734 11.90 -31.80 18.60
CA ILE A 734 12.74 -30.61 18.82
C ILE A 734 13.95 -30.68 17.87
N CYS A 735 14.03 -29.73 16.95
CA CYS A 735 15.18 -29.49 16.12
C CYS A 735 16.15 -28.55 16.84
N ILE A 736 17.44 -28.81 16.81
CA ILE A 736 18.45 -28.02 17.47
C ILE A 736 19.60 -27.76 16.52
N VAL A 737 19.94 -26.48 16.39
CA VAL A 737 21.21 -26.07 15.80
C VAL A 737 22.20 -25.61 16.89
N TYR A 738 23.49 -25.77 16.61
CA TYR A 738 24.58 -25.58 17.56
C TYR A 738 25.43 -24.38 17.17
N GLU A 739 26.15 -23.81 18.14
CA GLU A 739 27.10 -22.72 17.84
C GLU A 739 28.35 -23.21 17.13
N GLU A 740 28.66 -24.51 17.26
CA GLU A 740 29.98 -25.05 16.96
C GLU A 740 30.05 -25.99 15.75
N THR A 741 28.93 -26.29 15.09
CA THR A 741 28.80 -27.32 14.04
C THR A 741 27.65 -27.01 13.06
N ASP A 742 27.78 -27.51 11.83
CA ASP A 742 26.81 -27.31 10.72
C ASP A 742 25.74 -28.42 10.68
N ASN A 743 25.79 -29.29 11.70
CA ASN A 743 24.84 -30.34 11.99
C ASN A 743 23.50 -29.75 12.50
N ILE A 744 22.41 -30.26 11.96
CA ILE A 744 21.07 -30.16 12.50
C ILE A 744 20.79 -31.46 13.28
N ASP A 745 20.66 -31.37 14.59
CA ASP A 745 20.17 -32.46 15.44
C ASP A 745 18.65 -32.42 15.62
N VAL A 746 18.02 -33.59 15.55
CA VAL A 746 16.58 -33.80 15.78
C VAL A 746 16.40 -34.71 16.99
N LEU A 747 15.81 -34.19 18.06
CA LEU A 747 15.35 -34.93 19.22
C LEU A 747 13.85 -35.31 19.14
N VAL A 748 13.57 -36.62 19.17
CA VAL A 748 12.21 -37.21 19.13
C VAL A 748 11.79 -37.72 20.52
N LEU A 749 10.54 -37.53 20.92
CA LEU A 749 10.07 -37.86 22.28
C LEU A 749 9.23 -39.17 22.44
N ARG A 750 9.62 -40.09 23.35
CA ARG A 750 8.89 -41.35 23.65
C ARG A 750 7.64 -41.16 24.52
N ASP A 751 6.74 -42.15 24.48
CA ASP A 751 5.51 -42.28 25.33
C ASP A 751 5.73 -42.22 26.86
N THR A 752 6.98 -42.41 27.29
CA THR A 752 7.40 -42.36 28.69
C THR A 752 7.95 -41.00 29.16
N GLY A 753 8.04 -40.01 28.26
CA GLY A 753 8.61 -38.67 28.50
C GLY A 753 10.14 -38.55 28.37
N TYR A 754 10.82 -39.48 27.70
CA TYR A 754 12.28 -39.47 27.49
C TYR A 754 12.64 -39.43 25.98
N PHE A 755 13.81 -38.90 25.61
CA PHE A 755 14.24 -38.72 24.20
C PHE A 755 14.71 -40.02 23.53
N GLU A 756 14.57 -40.12 22.22
CA GLU A 756 15.23 -41.16 21.39
C GLU A 756 16.71 -40.80 21.13
N ASP A 757 17.49 -41.69 20.51
CA ASP A 757 18.88 -41.41 20.13
C ASP A 757 18.96 -40.28 19.05
N GLN A 758 19.94 -39.38 19.17
CA GLN A 758 20.17 -38.18 18.31
C GLN A 758 20.42 -38.51 16.82
N LYS A 759 19.90 -37.70 15.85
CA LYS A 759 20.08 -37.89 14.39
C LYS A 759 20.68 -36.62 13.69
N THR A 760 21.74 -36.77 12.86
CA THR A 760 22.59 -35.69 12.25
C THR A 760 22.71 -35.77 10.69
N TYR A 761 22.69 -34.66 9.89
CA TYR A 761 22.75 -34.64 8.38
C TYR A 761 23.90 -33.74 7.72
N LEU A 762 24.54 -34.07 6.54
CA LEU A 762 25.73 -33.40 5.84
C LEU A 762 25.50 -32.97 4.31
N THR A 763 26.21 -31.99 3.68
CA THR A 763 26.06 -31.45 2.25
C THR A 763 27.39 -31.13 1.42
N ASP A 764 27.51 -31.29 0.05
CA ASP A 764 28.69 -30.95 -0.86
C ASP A 764 28.76 -29.50 -1.50
N SER A 765 29.79 -29.13 -2.31
CA SER A 765 30.05 -27.74 -2.81
C SER A 765 29.43 -27.27 -4.16
N PHE A 766 28.86 -26.04 -4.20
CA PHE A 766 28.34 -25.33 -5.40
C PHE A 766 27.21 -26.04 -6.22
N PRO A 767 25.99 -26.23 -5.66
CA PRO A 767 24.89 -26.82 -6.41
C PRO A 767 24.28 -25.87 -7.47
N GLN A 768 24.11 -26.32 -8.72
CA GLN A 768 23.50 -25.55 -9.83
C GLN A 768 22.03 -25.85 -10.14
N SER A 769 21.62 -27.12 -10.18
CA SER A 769 20.25 -27.56 -10.54
C SER A 769 19.81 -28.70 -9.61
N VAL A 770 18.51 -28.80 -9.36
CA VAL A 770 17.87 -29.86 -8.57
C VAL A 770 16.67 -30.41 -9.35
N ALA A 771 16.54 -31.73 -9.43
CA ALA A 771 15.33 -32.42 -9.86
C ALA A 771 14.87 -33.43 -8.81
N VAL A 772 13.58 -33.75 -8.81
CA VAL A 772 12.95 -34.65 -7.83
C VAL A 772 12.12 -35.74 -8.50
N ALA A 773 12.36 -36.99 -8.14
CA ALA A 773 11.72 -38.15 -8.74
C ALA A 773 11.91 -39.42 -7.85
N ASP A 774 11.06 -40.45 -7.99
CA ASP A 774 11.19 -41.73 -7.26
C ASP A 774 12.20 -42.67 -7.99
N PHE A 775 13.50 -42.45 -7.80
CA PHE A 775 14.54 -43.25 -8.45
C PHE A 775 14.62 -44.73 -8.02
N ASN A 776 14.05 -45.12 -6.88
CA ASN A 776 14.08 -46.49 -6.39
C ASN A 776 12.72 -47.20 -6.29
N ASN A 777 11.68 -46.63 -6.91
CA ASN A 777 10.30 -47.12 -6.93
C ASN A 777 9.71 -47.44 -5.53
N ASP A 778 10.14 -46.73 -4.49
CA ASP A 778 9.66 -46.89 -3.11
C ASP A 778 8.40 -46.05 -2.76
N ASN A 779 7.85 -45.35 -3.77
CA ASN A 779 6.76 -44.36 -3.73
C ASN A 779 7.10 -43.08 -2.96
N TRP A 780 8.37 -42.79 -2.75
CA TRP A 780 8.78 -41.55 -2.11
C TRP A 780 9.68 -40.72 -3.04
N LEU A 781 9.55 -39.40 -3.00
CA LEU A 781 10.36 -38.55 -3.86
C LEU A 781 11.80 -38.52 -3.35
N ASP A 782 12.72 -38.82 -4.25
CA ASP A 782 14.14 -38.64 -4.08
C ASP A 782 14.61 -37.32 -4.74
N ILE A 783 15.86 -36.93 -4.48
CA ILE A 783 16.47 -35.68 -4.96
C ILE A 783 17.72 -36.02 -5.77
N VAL A 784 17.90 -35.39 -6.92
CA VAL A 784 19.18 -35.31 -7.63
C VAL A 784 19.64 -33.84 -7.69
N VAL A 785 20.91 -33.58 -7.39
CA VAL A 785 21.51 -32.25 -7.36
C VAL A 785 22.77 -32.28 -8.23
N VAL A 786 22.95 -31.26 -9.06
CA VAL A 786 24.13 -31.08 -9.92
C VAL A 786 25.12 -30.12 -9.25
N TYR A 787 26.42 -30.42 -9.30
CA TYR A 787 27.49 -29.65 -8.69
C TYR A 787 28.49 -29.23 -9.76
N SER A 788 28.57 -27.95 -10.04
CA SER A 788 29.47 -27.49 -11.09
C SER A 788 30.94 -27.47 -10.75
N ALA A 789 31.31 -27.26 -9.48
CA ALA A 789 32.72 -27.27 -9.12
C ALA A 789 33.33 -28.66 -9.09
N SER A 790 32.52 -29.70 -8.85
CA SER A 790 32.99 -31.08 -8.74
C SER A 790 32.79 -31.92 -10.00
N ASP A 791 32.20 -31.37 -11.06
CA ASP A 791 31.79 -32.10 -12.28
C ASP A 791 31.00 -33.39 -11.95
N THR A 792 30.07 -33.31 -10.99
CA THR A 792 29.29 -34.45 -10.49
C THR A 792 27.80 -34.17 -10.27
N ILE A 793 26.99 -35.22 -10.24
CA ILE A 793 25.64 -35.25 -9.67
C ILE A 793 25.60 -36.09 -8.39
N SER A 794 24.82 -35.68 -7.38
CA SER A 794 24.47 -36.54 -6.24
C SER A 794 22.98 -36.87 -6.18
N VAL A 795 22.67 -38.15 -5.98
CA VAL A 795 21.32 -38.71 -5.80
C VAL A 795 21.13 -39.03 -4.32
N VAL A 796 20.02 -38.61 -3.74
CA VAL A 796 19.70 -38.73 -2.32
C VAL A 796 18.29 -39.33 -2.18
N LEU A 797 18.19 -40.56 -1.66
CA LEU A 797 16.93 -41.29 -1.57
C LEU A 797 16.07 -40.79 -0.37
N GLY A 798 14.80 -40.48 -0.58
CA GLY A 798 13.81 -40.07 0.42
C GLY A 798 13.14 -41.26 1.12
N TYR A 799 12.91 -41.14 2.43
CA TYR A 799 12.12 -42.08 3.23
C TYR A 799 10.62 -41.71 3.35
N GLY A 800 10.20 -40.55 2.80
CA GLY A 800 8.79 -40.15 2.75
C GLY A 800 8.16 -39.68 4.05
N ASN A 801 9.02 -39.26 4.96
CA ASN A 801 8.72 -38.61 6.22
C ASN A 801 9.70 -37.45 6.45
N ASP A 802 10.08 -36.74 5.38
CA ASP A 802 11.04 -35.63 5.36
C ASP A 802 12.46 -36.00 5.83
N SER A 803 12.86 -37.26 5.67
CA SER A 803 14.24 -37.71 5.85
C SER A 803 14.84 -38.36 4.60
N PHE A 804 16.16 -38.26 4.47
CA PHE A 804 16.90 -38.74 3.30
C PHE A 804 18.03 -39.73 3.68
N GLU A 805 18.47 -40.57 2.73
CA GLU A 805 19.65 -41.46 2.83
C GLU A 805 20.96 -40.68 2.64
N ASP A 806 22.10 -41.36 2.79
CA ASP A 806 23.38 -40.81 2.37
C ASP A 806 23.41 -40.63 0.83
N GLN A 807 24.05 -39.56 0.36
CA GLN A 807 24.12 -39.25 -1.07
C GLN A 807 25.02 -40.25 -1.86
N ASN A 808 24.62 -40.61 -3.08
CA ASN A 808 25.48 -41.31 -4.03
C ASN A 808 25.88 -40.38 -5.18
N THR A 809 27.16 -40.36 -5.56
CA THR A 809 27.71 -39.35 -6.47
C THR A 809 28.22 -39.96 -7.78
N TYR A 810 27.91 -39.35 -8.93
CA TYR A 810 28.33 -39.79 -10.26
C TYR A 810 29.01 -38.66 -11.04
N SER A 811 30.08 -39.01 -11.77
CA SER A 811 30.87 -38.07 -12.55
C SER A 811 30.21 -37.74 -13.90
N THR A 812 30.28 -36.49 -14.34
CA THR A 812 29.67 -35.97 -15.58
C THR A 812 30.75 -35.36 -16.49
N GLY A 813 30.41 -34.84 -17.67
CA GLY A 813 31.23 -33.81 -18.34
C GLY A 813 31.47 -32.53 -17.50
N SER A 814 32.33 -31.66 -18.03
CA SER A 814 32.77 -30.38 -17.45
C SER A 814 31.66 -29.32 -17.36
N PHE A 815 31.62 -28.67 -16.19
CA PHE A 815 30.68 -27.65 -15.73
C PHE A 815 29.19 -28.02 -15.96
N PRO A 816 28.66 -29.02 -15.24
CA PRO A 816 27.29 -29.39 -15.44
C PRO A 816 26.34 -28.31 -14.91
N LEU A 817 25.29 -28.01 -15.65
CA LEU A 817 24.44 -26.85 -15.31
C LEU A 817 22.96 -27.14 -15.08
N TYR A 818 22.40 -28.21 -15.62
CA TYR A 818 20.96 -28.48 -15.56
C TYR A 818 20.71 -29.99 -15.63
N VAL A 819 19.67 -30.50 -14.99
CA VAL A 819 19.29 -31.93 -15.00
C VAL A 819 17.81 -32.11 -15.36
N ALA A 820 17.49 -33.11 -16.17
CA ALA A 820 16.14 -33.63 -16.36
C ALA A 820 16.09 -35.15 -16.12
N VAL A 821 14.92 -35.67 -15.74
CA VAL A 821 14.71 -37.08 -15.36
C VAL A 821 13.53 -37.67 -16.15
N SER A 822 13.76 -38.77 -16.87
CA SER A 822 12.68 -39.62 -17.41
C SER A 822 13.15 -41.04 -17.81
N ASP A 823 12.24 -41.93 -18.25
CA ASP A 823 12.55 -43.32 -18.66
C ASP A 823 12.95 -43.38 -20.14
N PHE A 824 14.21 -43.12 -20.46
CA PHE A 824 14.63 -43.04 -21.87
C PHE A 824 14.70 -44.40 -22.63
N ASN A 825 14.74 -45.53 -21.89
CA ASN A 825 14.73 -46.87 -22.45
C ASN A 825 13.48 -47.71 -22.20
N ASN A 826 12.36 -47.08 -21.79
CA ASN A 826 11.07 -47.72 -21.50
C ASN A 826 11.16 -48.94 -20.54
N ASP A 827 12.16 -49.02 -19.66
CA ASP A 827 12.31 -50.12 -18.69
C ASP A 827 11.63 -49.95 -17.33
N SER A 828 10.84 -48.85 -17.21
CA SER A 828 10.06 -48.42 -16.05
C SER A 828 10.97 -48.02 -14.85
N ARG A 829 12.19 -47.62 -15.14
CA ARG A 829 13.21 -47.12 -14.20
C ARG A 829 13.57 -45.70 -14.63
N LEU A 830 13.77 -44.79 -13.67
CA LEU A 830 14.06 -43.42 -14.03
C LEU A 830 15.54 -43.26 -14.41
N ASP A 831 15.78 -42.49 -15.45
CA ASP A 831 17.09 -42.19 -16.01
C ASP A 831 17.33 -40.67 -15.93
N ILE A 832 18.59 -40.23 -16.04
CA ILE A 832 18.99 -38.84 -15.85
C ILE A 832 19.72 -38.33 -17.08
N VAL A 833 19.35 -37.16 -17.58
CA VAL A 833 20.17 -36.36 -18.50
C VAL A 833 20.72 -35.10 -17.83
N VAL A 834 21.97 -34.75 -18.10
CA VAL A 834 22.70 -33.60 -17.57
C VAL A 834 23.34 -32.83 -18.72
N VAL A 835 23.13 -31.52 -18.80
CA VAL A 835 23.85 -30.65 -19.75
C VAL A 835 25.23 -30.24 -19.21
N ASN A 836 26.26 -30.29 -20.05
CA ASN A 836 27.64 -29.98 -19.68
C ASN A 836 28.12 -28.74 -20.45
N ARG A 837 28.07 -27.56 -19.79
CA ARG A 837 28.23 -26.27 -20.48
C ARG A 837 29.57 -26.16 -21.22
N ASP A 838 30.65 -26.64 -20.60
CA ASP A 838 31.98 -26.47 -21.17
C ASP A 838 32.43 -27.67 -22.01
N SER A 839 31.68 -28.77 -22.05
CA SER A 839 32.02 -29.92 -22.91
C SER A 839 31.26 -30.06 -24.24
N THR A 840 30.42 -29.10 -24.64
CA THR A 840 29.57 -29.19 -25.85
C THR A 840 28.77 -30.51 -25.98
N THR A 841 28.42 -31.12 -24.84
CA THR A 841 27.82 -32.45 -24.75
C THR A 841 26.75 -32.56 -23.66
N ILE A 842 25.90 -33.58 -23.72
CA ILE A 842 25.03 -34.01 -22.61
C ILE A 842 25.47 -35.40 -22.09
N SER A 843 25.38 -35.64 -20.77
CA SER A 843 25.55 -36.95 -20.12
C SER A 843 24.17 -37.59 -19.86
N VAL A 844 23.97 -38.84 -20.26
CA VAL A 844 22.75 -39.65 -20.05
C VAL A 844 23.13 -40.83 -19.14
N PHE A 845 22.40 -41.05 -18.05
CA PHE A 845 22.62 -42.11 -17.08
C PHE A 845 21.38 -43.01 -16.99
N LEU A 846 21.55 -44.28 -17.35
CA LEU A 846 20.47 -45.26 -17.24
C LEU A 846 20.36 -45.79 -15.80
N GLY A 847 19.16 -45.92 -15.26
CA GLY A 847 18.87 -46.21 -13.86
C GLY A 847 18.67 -47.71 -13.59
N TYR A 848 19.33 -48.25 -12.56
CA TYR A 848 19.05 -49.61 -12.10
C TYR A 848 17.69 -49.78 -11.37
N GLY A 849 16.95 -48.70 -11.06
CA GLY A 849 15.65 -48.75 -10.39
C GLY A 849 15.71 -49.00 -8.89
N ASN A 850 16.90 -48.92 -8.29
CA ASN A 850 17.18 -48.96 -6.86
C ASN A 850 17.87 -47.66 -6.36
N GLY A 851 17.90 -46.61 -7.20
CA GLY A 851 18.59 -45.36 -6.89
C GLY A 851 20.06 -45.30 -7.30
N SER A 852 20.56 -46.31 -8.01
CA SER A 852 21.86 -46.27 -8.66
C SER A 852 21.77 -46.24 -10.19
N PHE A 853 22.86 -45.82 -10.85
CA PHE A 853 22.91 -45.49 -12.27
C PHE A 853 24.11 -46.15 -12.96
N GLU A 854 23.99 -46.45 -14.25
CA GLU A 854 25.11 -46.82 -15.12
C GLU A 854 26.10 -45.66 -15.29
N ASP A 855 27.32 -45.96 -15.77
CA ASP A 855 28.23 -44.93 -16.24
C ASP A 855 27.60 -44.08 -17.36
N GLN A 856 27.99 -42.79 -17.42
CA GLN A 856 27.40 -41.84 -18.37
C GLN A 856 27.58 -42.27 -19.83
N LYS A 857 26.58 -42.01 -20.68
CA LYS A 857 26.74 -41.95 -22.13
C LYS A 857 26.68 -40.49 -22.58
N THR A 858 27.50 -40.15 -23.55
CA THR A 858 27.73 -38.76 -23.96
C THR A 858 27.25 -38.54 -25.38
N TYR A 859 26.50 -37.46 -25.62
CA TYR A 859 26.01 -37.08 -26.94
C TYR A 859 26.40 -35.64 -27.25
N SER A 860 26.81 -35.42 -28.50
CA SER A 860 27.28 -34.13 -28.98
C SER A 860 26.09 -33.20 -29.30
N VAL A 861 26.18 -31.95 -28.84
CA VAL A 861 25.18 -30.90 -29.00
C VAL A 861 25.89 -29.60 -29.39
N GLY A 862 25.18 -28.53 -29.76
CA GLY A 862 25.82 -27.23 -30.00
C GLY A 862 26.56 -26.62 -28.78
N PRO A 863 27.34 -25.53 -28.98
CA PRO A 863 28.21 -24.96 -27.97
C PRO A 863 27.50 -24.24 -26.82
N SER A 864 28.07 -24.35 -25.62
CA SER A 864 27.54 -23.84 -24.35
C SER A 864 26.08 -24.26 -24.10
N PRO A 865 25.80 -25.55 -23.88
CA PRO A 865 24.45 -26.02 -23.63
C PRO A 865 23.98 -25.59 -22.23
N HIS A 866 22.81 -24.95 -22.15
CA HIS A 866 22.33 -24.31 -20.90
C HIS A 866 21.11 -24.99 -20.22
N SER A 867 20.16 -25.58 -20.95
CA SER A 867 18.90 -26.16 -20.43
C SER A 867 18.48 -27.34 -21.32
N VAL A 868 17.75 -28.31 -20.75
CA VAL A 868 17.22 -29.47 -21.47
C VAL A 868 15.73 -29.70 -21.15
N ALA A 869 14.94 -30.11 -22.15
CA ALA A 869 13.59 -30.64 -21.99
C ALA A 869 13.51 -32.05 -22.63
N VAL A 870 12.67 -32.94 -22.08
CA VAL A 870 12.48 -34.31 -22.56
C VAL A 870 11.00 -34.62 -22.76
N ASP A 871 10.61 -35.01 -23.98
CA ASP A 871 9.26 -35.51 -24.31
C ASP A 871 9.25 -36.17 -25.73
N ASP A 872 8.13 -36.73 -26.20
CA ASP A 872 7.95 -37.39 -27.51
C ASP A 872 7.60 -36.36 -28.62
N PHE A 873 8.61 -35.72 -29.20
CA PHE A 873 8.45 -34.65 -30.19
C PHE A 873 8.01 -35.15 -31.58
N ASN A 874 8.18 -36.44 -31.89
CA ASN A 874 7.73 -37.05 -33.15
C ASN A 874 6.59 -38.07 -33.04
N ASN A 875 5.87 -38.10 -31.90
CA ASN A 875 4.76 -39.03 -31.61
C ASN A 875 5.09 -40.53 -31.85
N ASP A 876 6.35 -40.97 -31.77
CA ASP A 876 6.76 -42.38 -31.91
C ASP A 876 6.74 -43.21 -30.61
N ASN A 877 6.30 -42.63 -29.49
CA ASN A 877 6.21 -43.19 -28.14
C ASN A 877 7.61 -43.48 -27.54
N ARG A 878 8.65 -42.79 -28.00
CA ARG A 878 10.01 -42.83 -27.49
C ARG A 878 10.36 -41.40 -27.12
N LEU A 879 11.09 -41.24 -26.02
CA LEU A 879 11.42 -39.93 -25.52
C LEU A 879 12.57 -39.34 -26.32
N ASP A 880 12.42 -38.07 -26.69
CA ASP A 880 13.45 -37.31 -27.37
C ASP A 880 13.93 -36.15 -26.45
N ILE A 881 15.00 -35.47 -26.84
CA ILE A 881 15.69 -34.48 -26.01
C ILE A 881 15.84 -33.19 -26.82
N VAL A 882 15.51 -32.05 -26.21
CA VAL A 882 15.86 -30.73 -26.71
C VAL A 882 16.81 -30.03 -25.77
N VAL A 883 17.90 -29.50 -26.31
CA VAL A 883 18.97 -28.79 -25.59
C VAL A 883 19.10 -27.38 -26.15
N VAL A 884 19.28 -26.40 -25.30
CA VAL A 884 19.47 -24.99 -25.68
C VAL A 884 20.95 -24.67 -25.73
N ASN A 885 21.42 -24.07 -26.83
CA ASN A 885 22.83 -23.72 -27.04
C ASN A 885 23.01 -22.19 -27.08
N SER A 886 23.62 -21.61 -26.05
CA SER A 886 23.61 -20.16 -25.88
C SER A 886 24.57 -19.40 -26.78
N ASN A 887 25.64 -20.05 -27.22
CA ASN A 887 26.74 -19.32 -27.87
C ASN A 887 26.50 -19.15 -29.36
N ASN A 888 25.88 -20.14 -30.01
CA ASN A 888 25.50 -20.07 -31.41
C ASN A 888 24.01 -19.82 -31.66
N ASN A 889 23.21 -19.45 -30.65
CA ASN A 889 21.79 -19.07 -30.79
C ASN A 889 20.94 -20.17 -31.45
N THR A 890 21.09 -21.41 -31.01
CA THR A 890 20.36 -22.55 -31.55
C THR A 890 19.80 -23.49 -30.47
N ILE A 891 18.90 -24.40 -30.85
CA ILE A 891 18.56 -25.60 -30.07
C ILE A 891 19.01 -26.86 -30.82
N SER A 892 19.42 -27.90 -30.10
CA SER A 892 19.67 -29.27 -30.59
C SER A 892 18.47 -30.17 -30.24
N VAL A 893 17.94 -30.94 -31.19
CA VAL A 893 16.84 -31.90 -31.03
C VAL A 893 17.37 -33.29 -31.38
N LEU A 894 17.46 -34.16 -30.37
CA LEU A 894 17.92 -35.54 -30.50
C LEU A 894 16.74 -36.51 -30.35
N LEU A 895 16.38 -37.20 -31.43
CA LEU A 895 15.32 -38.21 -31.46
C LEU A 895 15.80 -39.54 -30.83
N GLY A 896 14.96 -40.23 -30.06
CA GLY A 896 15.33 -41.36 -29.24
C GLY A 896 15.03 -42.71 -29.89
N TYR A 897 15.98 -43.65 -29.84
CA TYR A 897 15.74 -45.02 -30.28
C TYR A 897 14.88 -45.84 -29.29
N GLY A 898 14.56 -45.34 -28.09
CA GLY A 898 13.71 -46.03 -27.10
C GLY A 898 14.44 -47.13 -26.32
N ASN A 899 15.75 -47.22 -26.49
CA ASN A 899 16.69 -48.05 -25.74
C ASN A 899 17.75 -47.23 -24.95
N GLY A 900 17.58 -45.92 -24.81
CA GLY A 900 18.51 -45.04 -24.09
C GLY A 900 19.63 -44.44 -24.96
N SER A 901 19.70 -44.80 -26.25
CA SER A 901 20.44 -44.07 -27.27
C SER A 901 19.57 -43.10 -28.08
N PHE A 902 20.22 -42.12 -28.72
CA PHE A 902 19.62 -41.00 -29.45
C PHE A 902 20.30 -40.84 -30.81
N GLU A 903 19.59 -40.28 -31.77
CA GLU A 903 20.15 -39.86 -33.06
C GLU A 903 21.07 -38.62 -32.93
N ASP A 904 21.81 -38.34 -34.00
CA ASP A 904 22.57 -37.09 -34.13
C ASP A 904 21.60 -35.88 -34.08
N GLN A 905 22.10 -34.75 -33.58
CA GLN A 905 21.29 -33.54 -33.37
C GLN A 905 20.74 -32.95 -34.69
N ASN A 906 19.45 -32.64 -34.75
CA ASN A 906 18.92 -31.59 -35.62
C ASN A 906 19.01 -30.24 -34.91
N THR A 907 19.32 -29.17 -35.66
CA THR A 907 19.54 -27.82 -35.11
C THR A 907 18.56 -26.78 -35.67
N TYR A 908 18.03 -25.92 -34.81
CA TYR A 908 17.08 -24.86 -35.18
C TYR A 908 17.54 -23.52 -34.58
N SER A 909 17.41 -22.46 -35.37
CA SER A 909 17.77 -21.11 -34.99
C SER A 909 16.81 -20.50 -33.96
N THR A 910 17.32 -19.67 -33.05
CA THR A 910 16.60 -19.00 -31.96
C THR A 910 17.05 -17.52 -31.89
N GLY A 911 16.49 -16.73 -30.97
CA GLY A 911 17.02 -15.41 -30.66
C GLY A 911 18.39 -15.48 -29.95
N SER A 912 19.03 -14.34 -29.70
CA SER A 912 20.36 -14.29 -29.09
C SER A 912 20.39 -14.58 -27.59
N GLY A 913 21.34 -15.44 -27.20
CA GLY A 913 21.56 -15.90 -25.83
C GLY A 913 20.44 -16.77 -25.26
N PRO A 914 20.03 -17.84 -25.94
CA PRO A 914 18.96 -18.67 -25.39
C PRO A 914 19.42 -19.37 -24.08
N SER A 915 18.55 -19.49 -23.06
CA SER A 915 18.95 -19.80 -21.66
C SER A 915 18.15 -20.87 -20.91
N SER A 916 16.86 -21.04 -21.19
CA SER A 916 15.92 -21.97 -20.52
C SER A 916 14.86 -22.39 -21.55
N VAL A 917 14.46 -23.67 -21.53
CA VAL A 917 13.44 -24.25 -22.43
C VAL A 917 12.27 -24.81 -21.62
N ALA A 918 11.06 -24.70 -22.15
CA ALA A 918 9.89 -25.44 -21.70
C ALA A 918 9.07 -25.94 -22.91
N VAL A 919 8.26 -26.98 -22.71
CA VAL A 919 7.48 -27.65 -23.75
C VAL A 919 5.99 -27.74 -23.43
N GLY A 920 5.14 -27.68 -24.45
CA GLY A 920 3.72 -27.99 -24.37
C GLY A 920 2.99 -27.70 -25.70
N ASP A 921 1.73 -28.09 -25.81
CA ASP A 921 0.88 -27.80 -26.98
C ASP A 921 0.29 -26.39 -26.86
N PHE A 922 0.98 -25.38 -27.41
CA PHE A 922 0.55 -23.99 -27.33
C PHE A 922 -0.49 -23.58 -28.40
N ASN A 923 -0.71 -24.37 -29.45
CA ASN A 923 -1.70 -24.11 -30.49
C ASN A 923 -2.87 -25.10 -30.56
N SER A 924 -3.04 -25.96 -29.56
CA SER A 924 -4.09 -26.98 -29.45
C SER A 924 -4.16 -27.97 -30.66
N ASP A 925 -3.04 -28.23 -31.35
CA ASP A 925 -2.96 -29.19 -32.46
C ASP A 925 -2.56 -30.64 -32.08
N ASN A 926 -2.35 -30.90 -30.79
CA ASN A 926 -1.88 -32.16 -30.17
C ASN A 926 -0.44 -32.54 -30.60
N ARG A 927 0.40 -31.57 -30.96
CA ARG A 927 1.82 -31.75 -31.23
C ARG A 927 2.58 -30.90 -30.21
N LEU A 928 3.75 -31.36 -29.79
CA LEU A 928 4.52 -30.60 -28.83
C LEU A 928 5.23 -29.44 -29.51
N ASP A 929 5.23 -28.30 -28.83
CA ASP A 929 5.90 -27.08 -29.24
C ASP A 929 6.91 -26.67 -28.18
N ILE A 930 7.81 -25.77 -28.56
CA ILE A 930 8.92 -25.32 -27.72
C ILE A 930 8.79 -23.83 -27.43
N VAL A 931 9.05 -23.46 -26.18
CA VAL A 931 9.33 -22.09 -25.79
C VAL A 931 10.72 -21.99 -25.14
N LEU A 932 11.46 -20.93 -25.43
CA LEU A 932 12.71 -20.61 -24.76
C LEU A 932 12.92 -19.10 -24.57
N THR A 933 13.75 -18.73 -23.60
CA THR A 933 14.14 -17.34 -23.28
C THR A 933 15.43 -16.92 -23.94
N ASN A 934 15.55 -15.68 -24.42
CA ASN A 934 16.74 -15.12 -25.11
C ASN A 934 17.32 -13.99 -24.25
N SER A 935 18.30 -14.33 -23.41
CA SER A 935 18.92 -13.46 -22.41
C SER A 935 19.53 -12.17 -22.97
N VAL A 936 20.13 -12.23 -24.16
CA VAL A 936 20.72 -11.06 -24.82
C VAL A 936 19.69 -10.20 -25.54
N ASP A 937 18.71 -10.80 -26.22
CA ASP A 937 17.68 -10.03 -26.92
C ASP A 937 16.55 -9.48 -26.01
N ASN A 938 16.49 -9.82 -24.71
CA ASN A 938 15.36 -9.52 -23.82
C ASN A 938 14.00 -10.02 -24.37
N THR A 939 14.02 -11.16 -25.09
CA THR A 939 12.86 -11.77 -25.74
C THR A 939 12.68 -13.25 -25.32
N MET A 940 11.60 -13.88 -25.74
CA MET A 940 11.40 -15.33 -25.72
C MET A 940 11.03 -15.79 -27.14
N SER A 941 11.44 -16.99 -27.53
CA SER A 941 11.07 -17.60 -28.81
C SER A 941 10.10 -18.78 -28.65
N VAL A 942 9.17 -18.92 -29.58
CA VAL A 942 8.17 -20.00 -29.66
C VAL A 942 8.31 -20.69 -31.01
N LEU A 943 8.63 -21.99 -31.00
CA LEU A 943 8.74 -22.83 -32.19
C LEU A 943 7.62 -23.89 -32.18
N LEU A 944 6.78 -23.88 -33.22
CA LEU A 944 5.66 -24.80 -33.37
C LEU A 944 6.10 -26.11 -34.01
N GLY A 945 5.76 -27.21 -33.38
CA GLY A 945 6.12 -28.53 -33.92
C GLY A 945 5.31 -29.16 -35.03
N TYR A 946 5.95 -29.87 -35.98
CA TYR A 946 5.21 -30.58 -37.02
C TYR A 946 4.77 -31.98 -36.58
N GLY A 947 5.22 -32.47 -35.41
CA GLY A 947 4.88 -33.80 -34.87
C GLY A 947 5.66 -34.95 -35.53
N ASP A 948 6.73 -34.63 -36.26
CA ASP A 948 7.75 -35.54 -36.78
C ASP A 948 9.18 -35.29 -36.23
N GLY A 949 9.34 -34.44 -35.20
CA GLY A 949 10.63 -33.99 -34.69
C GLY A 949 11.13 -32.68 -35.31
N SER A 950 10.51 -32.19 -36.39
CA SER A 950 10.74 -30.86 -36.97
C SER A 950 9.85 -29.75 -36.40
N PHE A 951 10.33 -28.51 -36.53
CA PHE A 951 9.72 -27.29 -35.97
C PHE A 951 9.71 -26.14 -37.01
N GLU A 952 8.69 -25.30 -36.95
CA GLU A 952 8.62 -24.00 -37.65
C GLU A 952 9.70 -23.02 -37.17
N ASP A 953 9.96 -22.02 -38.01
CA ASP A 953 10.73 -20.84 -37.63
C ASP A 953 10.14 -20.15 -36.37
N GLN A 954 11.02 -19.50 -35.62
CA GLN A 954 10.74 -18.95 -34.31
C GLN A 954 9.81 -17.72 -34.38
N ASN A 955 8.85 -17.59 -33.44
CA ASN A 955 8.16 -16.34 -33.17
C ASN A 955 8.68 -15.74 -31.86
N THR A 956 8.98 -14.45 -31.86
CA THR A 956 9.60 -13.75 -30.73
C THR A 956 8.62 -12.85 -29.99
N TYR A 957 8.78 -12.75 -28.67
CA TYR A 957 7.92 -11.95 -27.77
C TYR A 957 8.82 -11.24 -26.76
N SER A 958 8.53 -9.97 -26.47
CA SER A 958 9.32 -9.17 -25.53
C SER A 958 9.13 -9.63 -24.07
N THR A 959 10.22 -9.72 -23.31
CA THR A 959 10.26 -10.08 -21.88
C THR A 959 10.94 -8.92 -21.11
N GLY A 960 11.26 -9.06 -19.82
CA GLY A 960 12.06 -8.08 -19.12
C GLY A 960 13.56 -8.29 -19.38
N SER A 961 14.43 -7.53 -18.73
CA SER A 961 15.85 -7.60 -19.02
C SER A 961 16.54 -8.87 -18.47
N PHE A 962 17.41 -9.46 -19.29
CA PHE A 962 18.17 -10.69 -19.04
C PHE A 962 17.30 -11.90 -18.56
N PRO A 963 16.33 -12.40 -19.36
CA PRO A 963 15.46 -13.52 -18.97
C PRO A 963 16.26 -14.83 -18.82
N LEU A 964 16.15 -15.53 -17.67
CA LEU A 964 16.90 -16.78 -17.39
C LEU A 964 16.08 -18.05 -17.14
N SER A 965 14.80 -17.99 -16.75
CA SER A 965 14.00 -19.20 -16.47
C SER A 965 12.60 -19.03 -17.05
N VAL A 966 12.03 -20.09 -17.65
CA VAL A 966 10.68 -20.13 -18.23
C VAL A 966 9.94 -21.32 -17.62
N ALA A 967 8.66 -21.15 -17.32
CA ALA A 967 7.76 -22.21 -16.89
C ALA A 967 6.37 -22.00 -17.51
N VAL A 968 5.59 -23.07 -17.64
CA VAL A 968 4.28 -23.07 -18.31
C VAL A 968 3.19 -23.51 -17.32
N GLY A 969 2.07 -22.78 -17.23
CA GLY A 969 0.84 -23.27 -16.59
C GLY A 969 -0.41 -22.55 -17.12
N ASN A 970 -1.61 -22.97 -16.72
CA ASN A 970 -2.87 -22.27 -17.01
C ASN A 970 -3.18 -21.25 -15.89
N PHE A 971 -2.66 -20.03 -16.01
CA PHE A 971 -2.80 -18.94 -15.02
C PHE A 971 -4.18 -18.22 -15.00
N ASN A 972 -4.98 -18.29 -16.08
CA ASN A 972 -6.29 -17.66 -16.17
C ASN A 972 -7.51 -18.61 -16.32
N ASN A 973 -7.32 -19.91 -16.09
CA ASN A 973 -8.33 -20.98 -16.13
C ASN A 973 -9.11 -21.10 -17.46
N ASP A 974 -8.48 -20.75 -18.58
CA ASP A 974 -9.07 -20.93 -19.91
C ASP A 974 -8.75 -22.21 -20.68
N ASN A 975 -7.92 -23.07 -20.08
CA ASN A 975 -7.43 -24.33 -20.64
C ASN A 975 -6.46 -24.16 -21.81
N GLN A 976 -5.86 -22.98 -21.94
CA GLN A 976 -4.75 -22.72 -22.84
C GLN A 976 -3.50 -22.58 -21.97
N LEU A 977 -2.35 -22.97 -22.52
CA LEU A 977 -1.08 -22.88 -21.80
C LEU A 977 -0.57 -21.42 -21.83
N ASP A 978 -0.14 -20.93 -20.68
CA ASP A 978 0.41 -19.59 -20.47
C ASP A 978 1.87 -19.70 -19.99
N ILE A 979 2.62 -18.61 -20.03
CA ILE A 979 4.05 -18.62 -19.75
C ILE A 979 4.41 -17.62 -18.66
N VAL A 980 5.35 -18.01 -17.81
CA VAL A 980 6.03 -17.13 -16.85
C VAL A 980 7.54 -17.16 -17.12
N VAL A 981 8.20 -16.01 -17.07
CA VAL A 981 9.63 -15.86 -17.32
C VAL A 981 10.28 -15.08 -16.16
N ALA A 982 11.34 -15.62 -15.54
CA ALA A 982 12.17 -14.91 -14.57
C ALA A 982 13.18 -14.00 -15.31
N ASN A 983 13.18 -12.72 -14.94
CA ASN A 983 13.97 -11.68 -15.59
C ASN A 983 15.07 -11.20 -14.64
N PHE A 984 16.23 -11.88 -14.70
CA PHE A 984 17.35 -11.61 -13.80
C PHE A 984 17.76 -10.13 -13.75
N GLY A 985 17.87 -9.47 -14.90
CA GLY A 985 18.36 -8.10 -14.96
C GLY A 985 17.40 -7.02 -14.53
N SER A 986 16.09 -7.29 -14.58
CA SER A 986 15.03 -6.35 -14.22
C SER A 986 14.36 -6.60 -12.86
N ASP A 987 14.85 -7.59 -12.09
CA ASP A 987 14.29 -7.98 -10.78
C ASP A 987 12.78 -8.33 -10.80
N THR A 988 12.31 -8.89 -11.93
CA THR A 988 10.89 -9.12 -12.21
C THR A 988 10.63 -10.52 -12.78
N ILE A 989 9.40 -11.01 -12.77
CA ILE A 989 8.90 -12.04 -13.69
C ILE A 989 7.96 -11.41 -14.74
N SER A 990 7.97 -11.90 -15.97
CA SER A 990 6.95 -11.61 -16.97
C SER A 990 5.95 -12.76 -17.14
N VAL A 991 4.65 -12.47 -17.24
CA VAL A 991 3.57 -13.45 -17.43
C VAL A 991 2.85 -13.13 -18.75
N LEU A 992 2.87 -14.07 -19.70
CA LEU A 992 2.25 -13.96 -21.01
C LEU A 992 1.10 -14.97 -21.13
N LEU A 993 -0.13 -14.51 -21.36
CA LEU A 993 -1.31 -15.36 -21.51
C LEU A 993 -1.42 -15.88 -22.96
N GLY A 994 -1.63 -17.18 -23.18
CA GLY A 994 -1.77 -17.78 -24.50
C GLY A 994 -3.15 -17.57 -25.11
N TYR A 995 -3.21 -17.38 -26.44
CA TYR A 995 -4.45 -17.43 -27.23
C TYR A 995 -4.80 -18.83 -27.78
N GLY A 996 -3.94 -19.82 -27.55
CA GLY A 996 -4.18 -21.23 -27.89
C GLY A 996 -4.14 -21.51 -29.39
N ASN A 997 -3.61 -20.57 -30.18
CA ASN A 997 -3.17 -20.74 -31.57
C ASN A 997 -1.65 -20.60 -31.75
N GLY A 998 -0.84 -20.60 -30.67
CA GLY A 998 0.61 -20.38 -30.76
C GLY A 998 1.06 -18.95 -30.45
N SER A 999 0.15 -17.98 -30.37
CA SER A 999 0.44 -16.60 -29.99
C SER A 999 0.10 -16.24 -28.53
N PHE A 1000 0.74 -15.19 -27.99
CA PHE A 1000 0.59 -14.75 -26.60
C PHE A 1000 0.22 -13.24 -26.51
N GLU A 1001 -0.34 -12.82 -25.38
CA GLU A 1001 -0.56 -11.42 -25.02
C GLU A 1001 0.77 -10.71 -24.68
N ASP A 1002 0.78 -9.37 -24.69
CA ASP A 1002 1.89 -8.62 -24.11
C ASP A 1002 2.12 -9.02 -22.64
N GLN A 1003 3.38 -9.08 -22.22
CA GLN A 1003 3.79 -9.44 -20.86
C GLN A 1003 3.17 -8.56 -19.77
N ASN A 1004 2.64 -9.19 -18.72
CA ASN A 1004 2.41 -8.56 -17.42
C ASN A 1004 3.63 -8.79 -16.52
N THR A 1005 4.16 -7.73 -15.92
CA THR A 1005 5.39 -7.80 -15.15
C THR A 1005 5.13 -7.74 -13.63
N TYR A 1006 5.80 -8.57 -12.83
CA TYR A 1006 5.64 -8.62 -11.36
C TYR A 1006 6.99 -8.54 -10.67
N LEU A 1007 7.06 -7.79 -9.60
CA LEU A 1007 8.35 -7.63 -8.93
C LEU A 1007 8.74 -8.84 -8.04
N THR A 1008 10.02 -9.22 -8.13
CA THR A 1008 10.61 -10.28 -7.30
C THR A 1008 11.71 -9.72 -6.42
N GLY A 1009 12.28 -10.50 -5.49
CA GLY A 1009 13.56 -10.14 -4.89
C GLY A 1009 14.68 -10.08 -5.95
N SER A 1010 15.78 -9.44 -5.61
CA SER A 1010 16.90 -9.17 -6.51
C SER A 1010 17.47 -10.44 -7.19
N PHE A 1011 17.71 -10.37 -8.49
CA PHE A 1011 18.19 -11.42 -9.39
C PHE A 1011 17.35 -12.72 -9.34
N PRO A 1012 16.11 -12.72 -9.85
CA PRO A 1012 15.34 -13.97 -10.00
C PRO A 1012 16.10 -14.93 -10.89
N LEU A 1013 16.38 -16.14 -10.39
CA LEU A 1013 17.18 -17.12 -11.14
C LEU A 1013 16.38 -18.33 -11.63
N SER A 1014 15.29 -18.74 -10.97
CA SER A 1014 14.49 -19.94 -11.32
C SER A 1014 13.05 -19.77 -10.82
N VAL A 1015 12.11 -20.35 -11.56
CA VAL A 1015 10.67 -20.27 -11.34
C VAL A 1015 10.06 -21.67 -11.43
N ALA A 1016 9.08 -21.98 -10.59
CA ALA A 1016 8.25 -23.17 -10.72
C ALA A 1016 6.76 -22.83 -10.50
N VAL A 1017 5.87 -23.63 -11.09
CA VAL A 1017 4.41 -23.48 -11.03
C VAL A 1017 3.79 -24.68 -10.32
N GLY A 1018 2.91 -24.47 -9.35
CA GLY A 1018 1.97 -25.46 -8.85
C GLY A 1018 0.86 -24.81 -8.01
N ASP A 1019 -0.09 -25.58 -7.48
CA ASP A 1019 -1.11 -25.11 -6.52
C ASP A 1019 -0.54 -25.23 -5.08
N PHE A 1020 0.10 -24.17 -4.55
CA PHE A 1020 0.69 -24.16 -3.20
C PHE A 1020 -0.33 -23.97 -2.05
N ASN A 1021 -1.55 -23.49 -2.32
CA ASN A 1021 -2.59 -23.28 -1.29
C ASN A 1021 -3.86 -24.14 -1.42
N ASN A 1022 -3.84 -25.18 -2.27
CA ASN A 1022 -4.96 -26.04 -2.64
C ASN A 1022 -6.25 -25.33 -3.12
N ASP A 1023 -6.16 -24.18 -3.80
CA ASP A 1023 -7.32 -23.47 -4.39
C ASP A 1023 -7.68 -23.87 -5.84
N GLU A 1024 -7.00 -24.89 -6.39
CA GLU A 1024 -7.09 -25.37 -7.77
C GLU A 1024 -6.66 -24.31 -8.82
N ARG A 1025 -5.85 -23.30 -8.46
CA ARG A 1025 -5.33 -22.27 -9.36
C ARG A 1025 -3.80 -22.43 -9.45
N SER A 1026 -3.23 -22.10 -10.62
CA SER A 1026 -1.77 -22.15 -10.79
C SER A 1026 -1.12 -20.95 -10.05
N ASP A 1027 -0.17 -21.26 -9.17
CA ASP A 1027 0.63 -20.30 -8.40
C ASP A 1027 2.08 -20.35 -8.86
N ILE A 1028 2.88 -19.32 -8.55
CA ILE A 1028 4.28 -19.25 -8.92
C ILE A 1028 5.17 -19.17 -7.69
N VAL A 1029 6.20 -20.01 -7.63
CA VAL A 1029 7.36 -19.85 -6.74
C VAL A 1029 8.52 -19.28 -7.58
N VAL A 1030 9.22 -18.29 -7.02
CA VAL A 1030 10.42 -17.67 -7.58
C VAL A 1030 11.56 -17.71 -6.56
N ILE A 1031 12.73 -18.16 -6.96
CA ILE A 1031 13.95 -17.94 -6.16
C ILE A 1031 14.59 -16.60 -6.55
N SER A 1032 15.17 -15.90 -5.57
CA SER A 1032 15.85 -14.62 -5.78
C SER A 1032 17.29 -14.75 -5.24
N HIS A 1033 18.25 -14.94 -6.16
CA HIS A 1033 19.66 -15.28 -5.87
C HIS A 1033 20.34 -14.32 -4.88
N LEU A 1034 20.33 -13.00 -5.11
CA LEU A 1034 20.95 -12.09 -4.12
C LEU A 1034 20.11 -11.82 -2.86
N SER A 1035 18.79 -11.96 -2.94
CA SER A 1035 17.91 -11.73 -1.79
C SER A 1035 17.92 -12.87 -0.76
N ASN A 1036 18.52 -14.05 -1.07
CA ASN A 1036 18.48 -15.26 -0.23
C ASN A 1036 17.05 -15.68 0.15
N THR A 1037 16.14 -15.67 -0.84
CA THR A 1037 14.71 -15.84 -0.63
C THR A 1037 13.98 -16.69 -1.68
N VAL A 1038 12.92 -17.39 -1.26
CA VAL A 1038 11.84 -17.90 -2.11
C VAL A 1038 10.60 -17.00 -1.96
N GLY A 1039 10.22 -16.28 -3.01
CA GLY A 1039 8.91 -15.67 -3.18
C GLY A 1039 7.85 -16.68 -3.65
N VAL A 1040 6.68 -16.72 -3.02
CA VAL A 1040 5.46 -17.42 -3.50
C VAL A 1040 4.38 -16.39 -3.86
N LEU A 1041 3.98 -16.35 -5.13
CA LEU A 1041 2.89 -15.59 -5.73
C LEU A 1041 1.65 -16.48 -5.94
N LEU A 1042 0.57 -16.25 -5.19
CA LEU A 1042 -0.71 -16.99 -5.32
C LEU A 1042 -1.55 -16.42 -6.48
N GLY A 1043 -1.94 -17.25 -7.46
CA GLY A 1043 -2.75 -16.85 -8.63
C GLY A 1043 -4.22 -16.59 -8.27
N HIS A 1044 -4.83 -15.54 -8.85
CA HIS A 1044 -6.28 -15.30 -8.73
C HIS A 1044 -7.08 -16.16 -9.73
N GLY A 1045 -6.37 -16.81 -10.66
CA GLY A 1045 -6.96 -17.61 -11.73
C GLY A 1045 -7.64 -16.81 -12.84
N ASN A 1046 -7.24 -15.55 -12.98
CA ASN A 1046 -7.60 -14.68 -14.09
C ASN A 1046 -6.35 -14.12 -14.80
N GLY A 1047 -5.13 -14.62 -14.50
CA GLY A 1047 -3.87 -14.09 -15.03
C GLY A 1047 -3.13 -13.10 -14.11
N SER A 1048 -3.75 -12.64 -13.02
CA SER A 1048 -3.10 -11.87 -11.95
C SER A 1048 -2.71 -12.69 -10.73
N PHE A 1049 -1.70 -12.22 -9.97
CA PHE A 1049 -1.16 -12.87 -8.76
C PHE A 1049 -1.21 -11.90 -7.55
N GLU A 1050 -1.24 -12.45 -6.33
CA GLU A 1050 -1.22 -11.71 -5.05
C GLU A 1050 0.20 -11.15 -4.77
N ASP A 1051 0.36 -10.30 -3.75
CA ASP A 1051 1.70 -9.90 -3.34
C ASP A 1051 2.50 -11.11 -2.86
N ARG A 1052 3.77 -11.11 -3.23
CA ARG A 1052 4.64 -12.26 -2.98
C ARG A 1052 4.82 -12.52 -1.47
N LYS A 1053 4.76 -13.78 -1.07
CA LYS A 1053 5.11 -14.23 0.29
C LYS A 1053 6.56 -14.66 0.29
N ILE A 1054 7.37 -14.10 1.19
CA ILE A 1054 8.82 -14.32 1.16
C ILE A 1054 9.21 -15.31 2.27
N TYR A 1055 10.04 -16.29 1.95
CA TYR A 1055 10.64 -17.25 2.86
C TYR A 1055 12.15 -17.12 2.74
N SER A 1056 12.85 -17.02 3.87
CA SER A 1056 14.32 -16.99 3.82
C SER A 1056 14.90 -18.38 3.46
N THR A 1057 16.00 -18.38 2.74
CA THR A 1057 16.75 -19.58 2.34
C THR A 1057 18.18 -19.51 2.87
N GLY A 1058 18.99 -20.55 2.65
CA GLY A 1058 20.44 -20.40 2.65
C GLY A 1058 20.93 -19.32 1.69
N SER A 1059 22.24 -19.05 1.70
CA SER A 1059 22.83 -18.02 0.86
C SER A 1059 22.91 -18.42 -0.62
N LEU A 1060 22.70 -17.46 -1.53
CA LEU A 1060 22.71 -17.63 -2.99
C LEU A 1060 21.85 -18.81 -3.56
N PRO A 1061 20.52 -18.86 -3.44
CA PRO A 1061 19.71 -19.94 -4.00
C PRO A 1061 19.83 -19.97 -5.52
N SER A 1062 20.09 -21.15 -6.07
CA SER A 1062 20.38 -21.41 -7.49
C SER A 1062 19.28 -22.11 -8.30
N SER A 1063 18.47 -22.98 -7.68
CA SER A 1063 17.42 -23.74 -8.36
C SER A 1063 16.29 -24.12 -7.39
N VAL A 1064 15.08 -24.27 -7.91
CA VAL A 1064 13.92 -24.76 -7.17
C VAL A 1064 13.27 -25.97 -7.85
N ALA A 1065 12.92 -26.98 -7.06
CA ALA A 1065 11.97 -28.00 -7.46
C ALA A 1065 10.77 -28.08 -6.50
N VAL A 1066 9.64 -28.57 -6.99
CA VAL A 1066 8.39 -28.71 -6.25
C VAL A 1066 7.87 -30.16 -6.29
N GLY A 1067 7.42 -30.72 -5.17
CA GLY A 1067 6.75 -32.02 -5.11
C GLY A 1067 6.10 -32.26 -3.74
N ASP A 1068 5.19 -33.22 -3.61
CA ASP A 1068 4.62 -33.67 -2.33
C ASP A 1068 5.61 -34.65 -1.66
N PHE A 1069 6.64 -34.15 -0.96
CA PHE A 1069 7.64 -34.99 -0.31
C PHE A 1069 7.13 -35.79 0.91
N ASN A 1070 6.03 -35.37 1.55
CA ASN A 1070 5.46 -36.02 2.74
C ASN A 1070 4.08 -36.70 2.54
N ASN A 1071 3.61 -36.82 1.29
CA ASN A 1071 2.30 -37.32 0.86
C ASN A 1071 1.08 -36.70 1.61
N ASP A 1072 1.16 -35.43 2.03
CA ASP A 1072 0.05 -34.67 2.66
C ASP A 1072 -0.95 -34.02 1.67
N ASN A 1073 -0.81 -34.33 0.37
CA ASN A 1073 -1.48 -33.68 -0.76
C ASN A 1073 -1.24 -32.16 -0.84
N ARG A 1074 -0.12 -31.63 -0.35
CA ARG A 1074 0.31 -30.23 -0.52
C ARG A 1074 1.67 -30.23 -1.22
N LEU A 1075 1.87 -29.32 -2.18
CA LEU A 1075 3.19 -29.17 -2.78
C LEU A 1075 4.16 -28.56 -1.76
N ASP A 1076 5.35 -29.16 -1.69
CA ASP A 1076 6.46 -28.68 -0.91
C ASP A 1076 7.56 -28.20 -1.85
N VAL A 1077 8.42 -27.32 -1.34
CA VAL A 1077 9.46 -26.65 -2.13
C VAL A 1077 10.84 -27.08 -1.64
N VAL A 1078 11.71 -27.52 -2.55
CA VAL A 1078 13.12 -27.80 -2.31
C VAL A 1078 13.99 -26.79 -3.06
N VAL A 1079 14.97 -26.22 -2.37
CA VAL A 1079 15.87 -25.20 -2.93
C VAL A 1079 17.34 -25.60 -2.78
N ALA A 1080 18.08 -25.55 -3.89
CA ALA A 1080 19.54 -25.61 -3.86
C ALA A 1080 20.18 -24.24 -3.58
N ASN A 1081 21.14 -24.16 -2.66
CA ASN A 1081 21.81 -22.91 -2.25
C ASN A 1081 23.34 -22.94 -2.57
N SER A 1082 23.85 -22.03 -3.42
CA SER A 1082 25.26 -21.94 -3.81
C SER A 1082 26.21 -21.22 -2.86
N GLY A 1083 25.68 -20.49 -1.88
CA GLY A 1083 26.49 -19.74 -0.93
C GLY A 1083 26.70 -20.51 0.36
N ASN A 1084 27.97 -20.70 0.68
CA ASN A 1084 28.54 -21.26 1.90
C ASN A 1084 28.07 -22.65 2.36
N ASN A 1085 28.96 -23.60 2.11
CA ASN A 1085 29.51 -24.61 3.04
C ASN A 1085 29.77 -24.14 4.52
N THR A 1086 28.89 -23.39 5.19
CA THR A 1086 28.98 -23.02 6.63
C THR A 1086 27.69 -23.14 7.42
#